data_AF-A0A925A9X9-F1
#
_entry.id   AF-A0A925A9X9-F1
#
_cell.length_a   1.000
_cell.length_b   1.000
_cell.length_c   1.000
_cell.angle_alpha   90.00
_cell.angle_beta   90.00
_cell.angle_gamma   90.00
#
_symmetry.space_group_name_H-M   'P 1'
#
loop_
_entity.id
_entity.type
_entity.pdbx_description
1 polymer ?
#
loop_
_entity_poly.entity_id
_entity_poly.type
_entity_poly.pdbx_seq_one_letter_code
_entity_poly.pdbx_strand_id
1 'polypeptide(L)'
;TGVLPLENPGVPSLDPSAAKDVTANFTWFFPTLKDTITQAFPDMKNNIDAYFPIIVIILAFLSYPFIKKETGKKKYILLFLYAQTLFAFVFSFGTYIPFYQYIPLASQLVPGRILTQAAIGATILTAYFGWSQINNGYAYCLKNKQWTKGLCSLLLAVIAGWIIYQSYLIYPKNIVSDYSIEKELYAKLDNQTASFEKGRLAWFGENFGSMNTYFAYDKQYNMVSGWNIEGTSTADYLRYQNVALAYQKDAFLLKNIYDMNVQTCLVNRNNFPWLVKTLEKNGFEKLDSVQSVDILKRKHSSYFLEQPRDAIVIGKASNLFLSDCPWFVKGYSQNPLDYSSEYLNHYKVIYYCEPKIDNLNQLKAFEKQITTLTKSGKAVFIEFGRTMFPSPVLGVTPVSINLAGEYKIGITEKSGKNVQYIHLSGGQLINLSGLEQSLYQIRRDNGELIDDIIGIKKVEKGQVFFIGGPLSQLKGFAFNYLSGRAEQGALVAERDNVLNQITQKLFKNVEMYKNLELPVFNAQDVQWGANSCAFNYQIEKDKRLMVSITYTPRWKVKIDGVDTKVDRVDNMIVFDIPKGTHQVQMQYTMTNVGKIGIGITALSLVLLVIIAFMYQSTIAFSQFSLKGIGRYLELTK
;
A
#
# COMPACT_ATOMS: atom_id res chain seq x y z
N THR A 1 -7.53 -3.58 -7.60
CA THR A 1 -6.44 -4.24 -8.34
C THR A 1 -6.19 -5.60 -7.70
N GLY A 2 -6.07 -6.67 -8.49
CA GLY A 2 -5.84 -8.03 -7.97
C GLY A 2 -4.39 -8.22 -7.51
N VAL A 3 -4.15 -9.13 -6.56
CA VAL A 3 -2.78 -9.55 -6.19
C VAL A 3 -2.17 -10.24 -7.40
N LEU A 4 -1.20 -9.61 -8.06
CA LEU A 4 -0.55 -10.22 -9.21
C LEU A 4 0.40 -11.33 -8.74
N PRO A 5 0.53 -12.44 -9.48
CA PRO A 5 1.52 -13.49 -9.20
C PRO A 5 2.98 -12.98 -9.21
N LEU A 6 3.19 -11.75 -9.68
CA LEU A 6 4.46 -11.06 -9.86
C LEU A 6 4.96 -10.33 -8.61
N GLU A 7 4.18 -10.27 -7.52
CA GLU A 7 4.64 -9.61 -6.28
C GLU A 7 5.90 -10.30 -5.72
N ASN A 8 6.94 -9.53 -5.48
CA ASN A 8 8.18 -9.96 -4.84
C ASN A 8 8.08 -9.74 -3.32
N PRO A 9 8.21 -10.78 -2.47
CA PRO A 9 8.05 -10.66 -1.02
C PRO A 9 9.12 -9.79 -0.35
N GLY A 10 10.25 -9.55 -1.02
CA GLY A 10 11.33 -8.72 -0.50
C GLY A 10 11.23 -7.24 -0.86
N VAL A 11 10.26 -6.84 -1.70
CA VAL A 11 10.18 -5.48 -2.22
C VAL A 11 8.73 -4.97 -2.11
N PRO A 12 8.43 -4.09 -1.13
CA PRO A 12 7.09 -3.52 -1.01
C PRO A 12 6.75 -2.67 -2.25
N SER A 13 5.51 -2.78 -2.72
CA SER A 13 4.92 -1.88 -3.69
C SER A 13 4.63 -0.55 -3.00
N LEU A 14 5.51 0.43 -3.17
CA LEU A 14 5.33 1.76 -2.61
C LEU A 14 4.21 2.53 -3.29
N ASP A 15 3.38 3.21 -2.52
CA ASP A 15 2.57 4.32 -3.05
C ASP A 15 3.49 5.38 -3.69
N PRO A 16 3.20 5.91 -4.90
CA PRO A 16 4.02 6.93 -5.55
C PRO A 16 4.29 8.18 -4.69
N SER A 17 3.35 8.59 -3.83
CA SER A 17 3.58 9.70 -2.91
C SER A 17 4.57 9.32 -1.82
N ALA A 18 4.43 8.13 -1.24
CA ALA A 18 5.37 7.61 -0.24
C ALA A 18 6.78 7.42 -0.83
N ALA A 19 6.88 6.96 -2.08
CA ALA A 19 8.15 6.84 -2.79
C ALA A 19 8.86 8.20 -2.91
N LYS A 20 8.12 9.28 -3.15
CA LYS A 20 8.66 10.65 -3.20
C LYS A 20 9.21 11.11 -1.85
N ASP A 21 8.51 10.80 -0.76
CA ASP A 21 8.91 11.18 0.61
C ASP A 21 10.20 10.49 1.06
N VAL A 22 10.46 9.28 0.56
CA VAL A 22 11.69 8.50 0.83
C VAL A 22 12.73 8.58 -0.30
N THR A 23 12.52 9.45 -1.29
CA THR A 23 13.50 9.72 -2.34
C THR A 23 14.49 10.78 -1.88
N ALA A 24 15.78 10.57 -2.15
CA ALA A 24 16.79 11.56 -1.79
C ALA A 24 16.47 12.90 -2.47
N ASN A 25 16.52 13.97 -1.70
CA ASN A 25 16.23 15.32 -2.17
C ASN A 25 17.33 16.29 -1.69
N PHE A 26 17.26 17.54 -2.11
CA PHE A 26 18.29 18.52 -1.78
C PHE A 26 18.39 18.82 -0.28
N THR A 27 17.26 18.81 0.45
CA THR A 27 17.25 19.15 1.89
C THR A 27 17.91 18.10 2.75
N TRP A 28 18.01 16.84 2.29
CA TRP A 28 18.73 15.79 3.01
C TRP A 28 20.22 16.13 3.17
N PHE A 29 20.79 16.88 2.22
CA PHE A 29 22.21 17.27 2.24
C PHE A 29 22.40 18.69 2.73
N PHE A 30 21.45 19.59 2.44
CA PHE A 30 21.54 21.01 2.76
C PHE A 30 20.22 21.54 3.35
N PRO A 31 19.85 21.11 4.57
CA PRO A 31 18.52 21.38 5.15
C PRO A 31 18.24 22.87 5.33
N THR A 32 19.25 23.66 5.66
CA THR A 32 19.14 25.11 5.89
C THR A 32 19.32 25.95 4.62
N LEU A 33 19.86 25.36 3.55
CA LEU A 33 20.24 26.10 2.34
C LEU A 33 19.11 26.19 1.32
N LYS A 34 18.12 25.28 1.37
CA LYS A 34 16.99 25.28 0.43
C LYS A 34 16.22 26.59 0.51
N ASP A 35 15.93 27.07 1.72
CA ASP A 35 15.19 28.32 1.90
C ASP A 35 16.00 29.52 1.41
N THR A 36 17.31 29.55 1.66
CA THR A 36 18.19 30.60 1.17
C THR A 36 18.29 30.62 -0.35
N ILE A 37 18.48 29.47 -1.00
CA ILE A 37 18.52 29.36 -2.47
C ILE A 37 17.17 29.71 -3.07
N THR A 38 16.07 29.26 -2.44
CA THR A 38 14.71 29.54 -2.89
C THR A 38 14.36 31.02 -2.78
N GLN A 39 14.85 31.71 -1.75
CA GLN A 39 14.70 33.16 -1.60
C GLN A 39 15.51 33.92 -2.66
N ALA A 40 16.72 33.45 -2.96
CA ALA A 40 17.58 34.06 -3.98
C ALA A 40 17.11 33.77 -5.42
N PHE A 41 16.51 32.59 -5.64
CA PHE A 41 16.06 32.11 -6.95
C PHE A 41 14.68 31.43 -6.82
N PRO A 42 13.58 32.21 -6.79
CA PRO A 42 12.22 31.70 -6.60
C PRO A 42 11.81 30.62 -7.61
N ASP A 43 12.28 30.73 -8.86
CA ASP A 43 11.99 29.77 -9.93
C ASP A 43 12.62 28.38 -9.69
N MET A 44 13.63 28.29 -8.82
CA MET A 44 14.25 27.01 -8.45
C MET A 44 13.50 26.28 -7.33
N LYS A 45 12.54 26.93 -6.64
CA LYS A 45 11.82 26.35 -5.48
C LYS A 45 11.31 24.94 -5.73
N ASN A 46 10.71 24.74 -6.90
CA ASN A 46 10.05 23.49 -7.27
C ASN A 46 10.95 22.52 -8.03
N ASN A 47 12.12 22.99 -8.49
CA ASN A 47 12.99 22.25 -9.41
C ASN A 47 14.37 21.91 -8.83
N ILE A 48 14.74 22.45 -7.67
CA ILE A 48 16.06 22.25 -7.06
C ILE A 48 16.38 20.77 -6.82
N ASP A 49 15.38 19.97 -6.43
CA ASP A 49 15.51 18.54 -6.19
C ASP A 49 15.77 17.75 -7.50
N ALA A 50 15.37 18.28 -8.65
CA ALA A 50 15.63 17.70 -9.98
C ALA A 50 16.96 18.17 -10.57
N TYR A 51 17.38 19.42 -10.32
CA TYR A 51 18.66 19.95 -10.81
C TYR A 51 19.86 19.40 -10.06
N PHE A 52 19.74 19.22 -8.74
CA PHE A 52 20.83 18.72 -7.91
C PHE A 52 21.44 17.39 -8.41
N PRO A 53 20.65 16.34 -8.73
CA PRO A 53 21.24 15.12 -9.24
C PRO A 53 21.92 15.28 -10.60
N ILE A 54 21.38 16.14 -11.47
CA ILE A 54 21.99 16.44 -12.78
C ILE A 54 23.36 17.10 -12.59
N ILE A 55 23.47 18.06 -11.67
CA ILE A 55 24.74 18.74 -11.34
C ILE A 55 25.76 17.71 -10.84
N VAL A 56 25.38 16.82 -9.93
CA VAL A 56 26.29 15.79 -9.40
C VAL A 56 26.71 14.80 -10.50
N ILE A 57 25.81 14.41 -11.39
CA ILE A 57 26.15 13.56 -12.55
C ILE A 57 27.18 14.26 -13.45
N ILE A 58 26.99 15.55 -13.74
CA ILE A 58 27.95 16.35 -14.52
C ILE A 58 29.31 16.40 -13.81
N LEU A 59 29.34 16.69 -12.51
CA LEU A 59 30.57 16.71 -11.72
C LEU A 59 31.26 15.34 -11.72
N ALA A 60 30.50 14.25 -11.63
CA ALA A 60 31.04 12.91 -11.76
C ALA A 60 31.69 12.72 -13.15
N PHE A 61 31.00 13.05 -14.25
CA PHE A 61 31.56 12.96 -15.60
C PHE A 61 32.86 13.77 -15.76
N LEU A 62 32.93 14.95 -15.16
CA LEU A 62 34.14 15.78 -15.16
C LEU A 62 35.31 15.14 -14.36
N SER A 63 35.02 14.22 -13.43
CA SER A 63 36.04 13.48 -12.67
C SER A 63 36.58 12.24 -13.40
N TYR A 64 35.88 11.73 -14.42
CA TYR A 64 36.29 10.55 -15.20
C TYR A 64 37.72 10.62 -15.80
N PRO A 65 38.21 11.77 -16.33
CA PRO A 65 39.57 11.87 -16.85
C PRO A 65 40.67 11.56 -15.83
N PHE A 66 40.41 11.75 -14.53
CA PHE A 66 41.37 11.42 -13.47
C PHE A 66 41.50 9.91 -13.27
N ILE A 67 40.41 9.15 -13.44
CA ILE A 67 40.41 7.68 -13.40
C ILE A 67 41.09 7.10 -14.64
N LYS A 68 40.93 7.76 -15.81
CA LYS A 68 41.53 7.33 -17.07
C LYS A 68 43.07 7.27 -17.04
N LYS A 69 43.71 8.10 -16.20
CA LYS A 69 45.17 8.19 -16.05
C LYS A 69 45.78 7.02 -15.25
N GLU A 70 44.96 6.28 -14.49
CA GLU A 70 45.42 5.13 -13.73
C GLU A 70 45.63 3.90 -14.61
N THR A 71 46.54 3.01 -14.22
CA THR A 71 46.88 1.80 -14.97
C THR A 71 46.73 0.53 -14.11
N GLY A 72 46.56 -0.61 -14.78
CA GLY A 72 46.47 -1.92 -14.12
C GLY A 72 45.23 -2.11 -13.23
N LYS A 73 45.35 -2.95 -12.19
CA LYS A 73 44.23 -3.35 -11.31
C LYS A 73 43.53 -2.18 -10.62
N LYS A 74 44.27 -1.10 -10.30
CA LYS A 74 43.74 0.09 -9.63
C LYS A 74 42.70 0.82 -10.47
N LYS A 75 42.94 0.96 -11.78
CA LYS A 75 41.99 1.57 -12.72
C LYS A 75 40.61 0.90 -12.67
N TYR A 76 40.58 -0.43 -12.60
CA TYR A 76 39.34 -1.19 -12.62
C TYR A 76 38.55 -1.08 -11.32
N ILE A 77 39.23 -1.10 -10.18
CA ILE A 77 38.60 -0.88 -8.87
C ILE A 77 37.97 0.53 -8.83
N LEU A 78 38.69 1.55 -9.30
CA LEU A 78 38.19 2.92 -9.34
C LEU A 78 37.05 3.11 -10.34
N LEU A 79 37.11 2.48 -11.52
CA LEU A 79 36.00 2.49 -12.48
C LEU A 79 34.75 1.79 -11.93
N PHE A 80 34.93 0.66 -11.24
CA PHE A 80 33.82 -0.05 -10.60
C PHE A 80 33.18 0.80 -9.50
N LEU A 81 33.97 1.36 -8.58
CA LEU A 81 33.47 2.24 -7.52
C LEU A 81 32.80 3.50 -8.10
N TYR A 82 33.35 4.06 -9.17
CA TYR A 82 32.77 5.21 -9.86
C TYR A 82 31.42 4.87 -10.51
N ALA A 83 31.36 3.75 -11.25
CA ALA A 83 30.12 3.29 -11.87
C ALA A 83 29.06 2.94 -10.82
N GLN A 84 29.45 2.27 -9.73
CA GLN A 84 28.58 1.96 -8.60
C GLN A 84 28.07 3.24 -7.92
N THR A 85 28.93 4.24 -7.71
CA THR A 85 28.54 5.52 -7.11
C THR A 85 27.55 6.26 -7.99
N LEU A 86 27.81 6.35 -9.30
CA LEU A 86 26.91 7.00 -10.26
C LEU A 86 25.56 6.28 -10.32
N PHE A 87 25.59 4.95 -10.43
CA PHE A 87 24.39 4.12 -10.44
C PHE A 87 23.59 4.32 -9.16
N ALA A 88 24.22 4.16 -7.99
CA ALA A 88 23.56 4.30 -6.71
C ALA A 88 22.98 5.71 -6.53
N PHE A 89 23.69 6.74 -6.98
CA PHE A 89 23.24 8.13 -6.90
C PHE A 89 22.04 8.41 -7.82
N VAL A 90 22.09 8.02 -9.10
CA VAL A 90 20.94 8.13 -10.03
C VAL A 90 19.71 7.45 -9.46
N PHE A 91 19.89 6.23 -8.94
CA PHE A 91 18.80 5.47 -8.36
C PHE A 91 18.31 6.04 -7.03
N SER A 92 19.09 6.88 -6.33
CA SER A 92 18.70 7.51 -5.07
C SER A 92 17.79 8.72 -5.23
N PHE A 93 17.96 9.48 -6.31
CA PHE A 93 17.11 10.63 -6.66
C PHE A 93 15.87 10.23 -7.45
N GLY A 94 15.84 8.99 -7.98
CA GLY A 94 14.63 8.30 -8.39
C GLY A 94 13.63 9.17 -9.16
N THR A 95 12.47 9.40 -8.54
CA THR A 95 11.33 10.12 -9.13
C THR A 95 11.61 11.56 -9.55
N TYR A 96 12.68 12.18 -9.06
CA TYR A 96 13.07 13.53 -9.50
C TYR A 96 13.79 13.54 -10.87
N ILE A 97 14.20 12.39 -11.39
CA ILE A 97 14.83 12.27 -12.71
C ILE A 97 13.72 12.03 -13.77
N PRO A 98 13.58 12.88 -14.81
CA PRO A 98 12.47 12.82 -15.77
C PRO A 98 12.24 11.47 -16.47
N PHE A 99 13.27 10.62 -16.56
CA PHE A 99 13.21 9.32 -17.24
C PHE A 99 13.10 8.12 -16.30
N TYR A 100 13.17 8.33 -14.98
CA TYR A 100 13.19 7.23 -14.00
C TYR A 100 11.93 6.37 -14.05
N GLN A 101 10.77 7.00 -14.29
CA GLN A 101 9.48 6.31 -14.40
C GLN A 101 9.41 5.27 -15.53
N TYR A 102 10.30 5.34 -16.52
CA TYR A 102 10.35 4.38 -17.63
C TYR A 102 11.24 3.17 -17.33
N ILE A 103 11.99 3.17 -16.21
CA ILE A 103 12.79 2.02 -15.80
C ILE A 103 11.81 0.90 -15.37
N PRO A 104 11.94 -0.33 -15.89
CA PRO A 104 11.12 -1.45 -15.44
C PRO A 104 11.22 -1.60 -13.92
N LEU A 105 10.07 -1.72 -13.25
CA LEU A 105 9.96 -1.83 -11.78
C LEU A 105 10.43 -0.58 -11.01
N ALA A 106 10.55 0.60 -11.63
CA ALA A 106 10.90 1.85 -10.95
C ALA A 106 10.00 2.15 -9.74
N SER A 107 8.70 1.84 -9.83
CA SER A 107 7.74 2.00 -8.75
C SER A 107 7.92 1.03 -7.58
N GLN A 108 8.76 0.00 -7.74
CA GLN A 108 9.10 -0.96 -6.69
C GLN A 108 10.43 -0.61 -6.01
N LEU A 109 11.20 0.32 -6.56
CA LEU A 109 12.46 0.74 -5.95
C LEU A 109 12.19 1.74 -4.83
N VAL A 110 13.02 1.70 -3.79
CA VAL A 110 13.01 2.67 -2.69
C VAL A 110 14.26 3.55 -2.83
N PRO A 111 14.20 4.64 -3.62
CA PRO A 111 15.39 5.35 -4.10
C PRO A 111 16.35 5.71 -2.96
N GLY A 112 15.86 6.36 -1.89
CA GLY A 112 16.71 6.84 -0.81
C GLY A 112 17.53 5.77 -0.08
N ARG A 113 17.15 4.48 -0.15
CA ARG A 113 17.93 3.38 0.49
C ARG A 113 19.20 3.00 -0.27
N ILE A 114 19.30 3.39 -1.54
CA ILE A 114 20.45 3.06 -2.39
C ILE A 114 21.62 4.04 -2.11
N LEU A 115 21.32 5.17 -1.45
CA LEU A 115 22.28 6.24 -1.19
C LEU A 115 23.45 5.79 -0.30
N THR A 116 23.26 4.82 0.59
CA THR A 116 24.34 4.29 1.45
C THR A 116 25.47 3.67 0.61
N GLN A 117 25.14 3.00 -0.48
CA GLN A 117 26.14 2.44 -1.40
C GLN A 117 26.86 3.56 -2.17
N ALA A 118 26.14 4.60 -2.58
CA ALA A 118 26.72 5.79 -3.21
C ALA A 118 27.70 6.50 -2.25
N ALA A 119 27.32 6.64 -0.98
CA ALA A 119 28.13 7.30 0.04
C ALA A 119 29.44 6.54 0.30
N ILE A 120 29.40 5.21 0.42
CA ILE A 120 30.61 4.39 0.61
C ILE A 120 31.52 4.49 -0.61
N GLY A 121 30.96 4.31 -1.82
CA GLY A 121 31.72 4.41 -3.07
C GLY A 121 32.37 5.79 -3.25
N ALA A 122 31.60 6.85 -3.03
CA ALA A 122 32.08 8.24 -3.08
C ALA A 122 33.15 8.51 -2.02
N THR A 123 33.00 8.00 -0.80
CA THR A 123 34.00 8.18 0.27
C THR A 123 35.32 7.54 -0.11
N ILE A 124 35.30 6.29 -0.61
CA ILE A 124 36.52 5.59 -1.05
C ILE A 124 37.19 6.34 -2.22
N LEU A 125 36.40 6.80 -3.20
CA LEU A 125 36.89 7.58 -4.33
C LEU A 125 37.52 8.90 -3.89
N THR A 126 36.84 9.66 -3.03
CA THR A 126 37.34 10.93 -2.49
C THR A 126 38.62 10.72 -1.68
N ALA A 127 38.67 9.70 -0.82
CA ALA A 127 39.88 9.37 -0.06
C ALA A 127 41.04 8.99 -0.99
N TYR A 128 40.77 8.18 -2.02
CA TYR A 128 41.76 7.83 -3.03
C TYR A 128 42.26 9.06 -3.81
N PHE A 129 41.36 9.94 -4.25
CA PHE A 129 41.74 11.16 -4.95
C PHE A 129 42.54 12.09 -4.04
N GLY A 130 42.14 12.26 -2.78
CA GLY A 130 42.89 13.03 -1.80
C GLY A 130 44.31 12.48 -1.60
N TRP A 131 44.44 11.16 -1.39
CA TRP A 131 45.73 10.49 -1.26
C TRP A 131 46.59 10.61 -2.53
N SER A 132 46.00 10.39 -3.72
CA SER A 132 46.70 10.50 -5.00
C SER A 132 47.17 11.93 -5.25
N GLN A 133 46.38 12.94 -4.88
CA GLN A 133 46.76 14.34 -4.99
C GLN A 133 47.81 14.76 -3.95
N ILE A 134 47.76 14.24 -2.72
CA ILE A 134 48.83 14.48 -1.75
C ILE A 134 50.14 13.86 -2.25
N ASN A 135 50.14 12.61 -2.69
CA ASN A 135 51.38 11.96 -3.09
C ASN A 135 51.93 12.42 -4.46
N ASN A 136 51.05 12.60 -5.45
CA ASN A 136 51.47 13.03 -6.79
C ASN A 136 51.52 14.56 -6.93
N GLY A 137 50.61 15.28 -6.28
CA GLY A 137 50.52 16.74 -6.32
C GLY A 137 51.58 17.41 -5.46
N TYR A 138 51.96 16.87 -4.30
CA TYR A 138 53.07 17.43 -3.51
C TYR A 138 54.41 17.28 -4.25
N ALA A 139 54.63 16.13 -4.91
CA ALA A 139 55.79 15.91 -5.79
C ALA A 139 55.77 16.80 -7.04
N TYR A 140 54.60 17.07 -7.62
CA TYR A 140 54.44 17.90 -8.83
C TYR A 140 54.50 19.41 -8.53
N CYS A 141 53.93 19.88 -7.41
CA CYS A 141 53.98 21.27 -6.97
C CYS A 141 55.39 21.71 -6.58
N LEU A 142 56.18 20.82 -5.95
CA LEU A 142 57.61 21.05 -5.71
C LEU A 142 58.41 21.16 -7.01
N LYS A 143 58.03 20.42 -8.07
CA LYS A 143 58.77 20.40 -9.35
C LYS A 143 58.39 21.51 -10.34
N ASN A 144 57.13 21.93 -10.42
CA ASN A 144 56.63 22.75 -11.53
C ASN A 144 56.10 24.15 -11.17
N LYS A 145 56.27 24.63 -9.92
CA LYS A 145 55.84 25.98 -9.46
C LYS A 145 54.37 26.37 -9.76
N GLN A 146 53.50 25.44 -10.16
CA GLN A 146 52.07 25.68 -10.39
C GLN A 146 51.26 25.47 -9.09
N TRP A 147 51.46 26.38 -8.13
CA TRP A 147 50.81 26.34 -6.81
C TRP A 147 49.28 26.39 -6.89
N THR A 148 48.72 27.02 -7.92
CA THR A 148 47.26 27.19 -8.10
C THR A 148 46.52 25.85 -8.29
N LYS A 149 47.11 24.88 -9.00
CA LYS A 149 46.49 23.55 -9.18
C LYS A 149 46.55 22.70 -7.91
N GLY A 150 47.63 22.81 -7.14
CA GLY A 150 47.75 22.17 -5.83
C GLY A 150 46.77 22.75 -4.82
N LEU A 151 46.63 24.08 -4.80
CA LEU A 151 45.71 24.78 -3.91
C LEU A 151 44.24 24.46 -4.21
N CYS A 152 43.83 24.47 -5.49
CA CYS A 152 42.48 24.07 -5.89
C CYS A 152 42.17 22.62 -5.54
N SER A 153 43.16 21.73 -5.64
CA SER A 153 43.00 20.31 -5.31
C SER A 153 42.92 20.07 -3.79
N LEU A 154 43.71 20.80 -3.01
CA LEU A 154 43.63 20.81 -1.54
C LEU A 154 42.28 21.36 -1.08
N LEU A 155 41.82 22.47 -1.68
CA LEU A 155 40.50 23.04 -1.45
C LEU A 155 39.39 22.04 -1.76
N LEU A 156 39.47 21.31 -2.88
CA LEU A 156 38.52 20.25 -3.20
C LEU A 156 38.56 19.10 -2.16
N ALA A 157 39.74 18.71 -1.69
CA ALA A 157 39.87 17.69 -0.64
C ALA A 157 39.33 18.16 0.72
N VAL A 158 39.56 19.42 1.09
CA VAL A 158 39.02 20.06 2.30
C VAL A 158 37.52 20.24 2.19
N ILE A 159 37.00 20.67 1.04
CA ILE A 159 35.55 20.79 0.78
C ILE A 159 34.91 19.40 0.83
N ALA A 160 35.51 18.38 0.23
CA ALA A 160 34.98 17.03 0.27
C ALA A 160 35.05 16.43 1.69
N GLY A 161 36.16 16.65 2.41
CA GLY A 161 36.30 16.28 3.81
C GLY A 161 35.32 17.03 4.73
N TRP A 162 35.06 18.30 4.45
CA TRP A 162 34.08 19.12 5.15
C TRP A 162 32.65 18.67 4.82
N ILE A 163 32.33 18.32 3.57
CA ILE A 163 31.04 17.72 3.19
C ILE A 163 30.87 16.38 3.92
N ILE A 164 31.89 15.53 4.00
CA ILE A 164 31.83 14.26 4.75
C ILE A 164 31.68 14.52 6.26
N TYR A 165 32.41 15.48 6.82
CA TYR A 165 32.31 15.87 8.23
C TYR A 165 30.95 16.49 8.56
N GLN A 166 30.43 17.35 7.70
CA GLN A 166 29.07 17.87 7.80
C GLN A 166 28.07 16.73 7.65
N SER A 167 28.26 15.75 6.77
CA SER A 167 27.39 14.56 6.70
C SER A 167 27.40 13.74 7.99
N TYR A 168 28.53 13.71 8.72
CA TYR A 168 28.68 13.08 10.03
C TYR A 168 28.05 13.91 11.17
N LEU A 169 28.11 15.24 11.09
CA LEU A 169 27.48 16.16 12.06
C LEU A 169 25.98 16.40 11.80
N ILE A 170 25.55 16.31 10.54
CA ILE A 170 24.17 16.37 10.04
C ILE A 170 23.50 15.00 10.16
N TYR A 171 24.21 13.93 10.55
CA TYR A 171 23.57 12.85 11.29
C TYR A 171 23.06 13.48 12.59
N PRO A 172 21.78 13.90 12.65
CA PRO A 172 21.39 14.87 13.63
C PRO A 172 21.48 14.18 14.98
N LYS A 173 22.18 14.79 15.93
CA LYS A 173 21.95 14.49 17.35
C LYS A 173 20.46 14.56 17.70
N ASN A 174 19.65 15.27 16.90
CA ASN A 174 18.20 15.35 17.02
C ASN A 174 17.45 14.11 16.47
N ILE A 175 18.05 13.27 15.61
CA ILE A 175 17.46 11.96 15.30
C ILE A 175 17.58 11.04 16.52
N VAL A 176 18.62 11.21 17.35
CA VAL A 176 18.71 10.53 18.66
C VAL A 176 17.63 11.02 19.63
N SER A 177 17.15 12.26 19.52
CA SER A 177 15.99 12.72 20.30
C SER A 177 14.66 12.21 19.73
N ASP A 178 14.51 12.08 18.42
CA ASP A 178 13.33 11.38 17.85
C ASP A 178 13.30 9.95 18.40
N TYR A 179 14.40 9.20 18.35
CA TYR A 179 14.50 7.85 18.93
C TYR A 179 14.20 7.75 20.43
N SER A 180 14.16 8.86 21.18
CA SER A 180 13.90 8.80 22.62
C SER A 180 12.47 8.37 22.94
N ILE A 181 11.49 8.81 22.14
CA ILE A 181 10.06 8.50 22.35
C ILE A 181 9.80 7.04 22.01
N GLU A 182 10.26 6.57 20.84
CA GLU A 182 10.12 5.18 20.44
C GLU A 182 10.83 4.27 21.44
N LYS A 183 12.08 4.60 21.84
CA LYS A 183 12.82 3.79 22.81
C LYS A 183 12.06 3.68 24.14
N GLU A 184 11.45 4.76 24.63
CA GLU A 184 10.65 4.74 25.85
C GLU A 184 9.32 3.98 25.67
N LEU A 185 8.62 4.18 24.55
CA LEU A 185 7.40 3.44 24.20
C LEU A 185 7.65 1.94 24.17
N TYR A 186 8.69 1.50 23.45
CA TYR A 186 9.02 0.08 23.29
C TYR A 186 9.63 -0.54 24.57
N ALA A 187 10.23 0.26 25.46
CA ALA A 187 10.64 -0.22 26.78
C ALA A 187 9.44 -0.62 27.66
N LYS A 188 8.27 -0.02 27.41
CA LYS A 188 7.00 -0.33 28.09
C LYS A 188 6.20 -1.44 27.41
N LEU A 189 6.62 -1.88 26.22
CA LEU A 189 6.00 -2.97 25.49
C LEU A 189 6.56 -4.32 25.91
N ASP A 190 5.76 -5.36 25.70
CA ASP A 190 6.14 -6.74 26.00
C ASP A 190 7.29 -7.16 25.08
N ASN A 191 8.40 -7.56 25.68
CA ASN A 191 9.61 -7.98 24.98
C ASN A 191 9.97 -9.45 25.23
N GLN A 192 9.19 -10.17 26.04
CA GLN A 192 9.50 -11.54 26.48
C GLN A 192 8.67 -12.60 25.74
N THR A 193 7.45 -12.24 25.34
CA THR A 193 6.52 -13.14 24.66
C THR A 193 6.90 -13.37 23.19
N ALA A 194 6.54 -14.51 22.60
CA ALA A 194 6.82 -14.78 21.19
C ALA A 194 5.99 -13.89 20.25
N SER A 195 6.45 -13.66 19.01
CA SER A 195 5.82 -12.73 18.06
C SER A 195 4.32 -12.94 17.83
N PHE A 196 3.88 -14.20 17.71
CA PHE A 196 2.47 -14.51 17.46
C PHE A 196 1.63 -14.52 18.73
N GLU A 197 2.24 -14.69 19.90
CA GLU A 197 1.55 -14.62 21.19
C GLU A 197 1.28 -13.16 21.62
N LYS A 198 2.07 -12.21 21.11
CA LYS A 198 1.91 -10.76 21.28
C LYS A 198 0.76 -10.15 20.47
N GLY A 199 0.14 -10.92 19.58
CA GLY A 199 -0.76 -10.40 18.55
C GLY A 199 -0.06 -9.41 17.62
N ARG A 200 -0.83 -8.53 16.98
CA ARG A 200 -0.28 -7.47 16.14
C ARG A 200 -0.29 -6.08 16.79
N LEU A 201 0.67 -5.26 16.36
CA LEU A 201 0.83 -3.87 16.73
C LEU A 201 0.31 -2.95 15.62
N ALA A 202 -0.56 -2.01 15.97
CA ALA A 202 -1.00 -0.92 15.10
C ALA A 202 -0.47 0.43 15.60
N TRP A 203 0.01 1.26 14.67
CA TRP A 203 0.45 2.62 14.97
C TRP A 203 -0.47 3.65 14.30
N PHE A 204 -1.06 4.53 15.10
CA PHE A 204 -1.92 5.63 14.68
C PHE A 204 -1.29 6.98 15.08
N GLY A 205 -0.40 7.50 14.23
CA GLY A 205 0.33 8.75 14.46
C GLY A 205 0.96 9.32 13.18
N GLU A 206 1.51 10.53 13.24
CA GLU A 206 1.97 11.29 12.06
C GLU A 206 3.32 10.83 11.46
N ASN A 207 4.13 10.10 12.21
CA ASN A 207 5.47 9.69 11.76
C ASN A 207 5.49 8.25 11.24
N PHE A 208 4.98 7.99 10.03
CA PHE A 208 5.17 6.70 9.34
C PHE A 208 6.59 6.59 8.75
N GLY A 209 7.63 6.67 9.59
CA GLY A 209 9.02 6.46 9.18
C GLY A 209 9.39 4.98 9.10
N SER A 210 10.53 4.64 8.48
CA SER A 210 11.14 3.30 8.56
C SER A 210 11.45 2.84 9.98
N MET A 211 11.55 3.80 10.91
CA MET A 211 11.89 3.59 12.31
C MET A 211 10.83 2.74 13.02
N ASN A 212 9.55 3.04 12.83
CA ASN A 212 8.46 2.29 13.47
C ASN A 212 8.51 0.80 13.11
N THR A 213 8.88 0.49 11.86
CA THR A 213 8.97 -0.90 11.43
C THR A 213 10.25 -1.59 11.85
N TYR A 214 11.38 -0.88 11.89
CA TYR A 214 12.64 -1.44 12.35
C TYR A 214 12.57 -1.87 13.83
N PHE A 215 12.00 -1.03 14.70
CA PHE A 215 11.93 -1.36 16.13
C PHE A 215 10.92 -2.44 16.46
N ALA A 216 9.75 -2.43 15.82
CA ALA A 216 8.81 -3.53 15.98
C ALA A 216 9.44 -4.87 15.56
N TYR A 217 10.23 -4.88 14.47
CA TYR A 217 11.00 -6.06 14.06
C TYR A 217 12.04 -6.48 15.12
N ASP A 218 12.84 -5.55 15.65
CA ASP A 218 13.81 -5.81 16.73
C ASP A 218 13.14 -6.42 17.98
N LYS A 219 11.93 -5.95 18.33
CA LYS A 219 11.14 -6.44 19.47
C LYS A 219 10.19 -7.58 19.13
N GLN A 220 10.35 -8.17 17.94
CA GLN A 220 9.59 -9.33 17.49
C GLN A 220 8.07 -9.09 17.45
N TYR A 221 7.61 -7.87 17.22
CA TYR A 221 6.20 -7.55 16.99
C TYR A 221 5.81 -7.74 15.52
N ASN A 222 4.65 -8.36 15.31
CA ASN A 222 3.98 -8.36 14.02
C ASN A 222 3.23 -7.03 13.84
N MET A 223 3.39 -6.35 12.71
CA MET A 223 2.75 -5.06 12.47
C MET A 223 1.59 -5.14 11.48
N VAL A 224 0.66 -4.19 11.58
CA VAL A 224 -0.45 -4.02 10.62
C VAL A 224 -0.35 -2.76 9.76
N SER A 225 0.57 -1.85 10.09
CA SER A 225 0.69 -0.53 9.47
C SER A 225 2.16 -0.19 9.21
N GLY A 226 2.44 0.55 8.13
CA GLY A 226 3.78 0.99 7.77
C GLY A 226 4.02 0.88 6.27
N TRP A 227 4.78 1.82 5.71
CA TRP A 227 5.02 1.93 4.27
C TRP A 227 5.76 0.72 3.66
N ASN A 228 6.45 -0.06 4.49
CA ASN A 228 7.21 -1.24 4.06
C ASN A 228 6.43 -2.56 4.19
N ILE A 229 5.15 -2.51 4.61
CA ILE A 229 4.23 -3.67 4.68
C ILE A 229 3.38 -3.77 3.38
N GLU A 230 3.67 -2.92 2.40
CA GLU A 230 2.87 -2.74 1.19
C GLU A 230 3.12 -3.87 0.16
N GLY A 231 2.42 -4.99 0.30
CA GLY A 231 1.99 -5.75 -0.89
C GLY A 231 0.84 -5.03 -1.59
N THR A 232 0.61 -5.24 -2.89
CA THR A 232 -0.39 -4.48 -3.66
C THR A 232 -1.81 -4.63 -3.07
N SER A 233 -2.14 -5.76 -2.44
CA SER A 233 -3.43 -5.91 -1.72
C SER A 233 -3.52 -5.17 -0.39
N THR A 234 -2.40 -5.05 0.32
CA THR A 234 -2.35 -4.39 1.63
C THR A 234 -2.32 -2.87 1.47
N ALA A 235 -1.69 -2.35 0.41
CA ALA A 235 -1.64 -0.93 0.11
C ALA A 235 -3.04 -0.31 -0.03
N ASP A 236 -3.94 -0.97 -0.78
CA ASP A 236 -5.34 -0.51 -0.89
C ASP A 236 -6.01 -0.45 0.49
N TYR A 237 -5.81 -1.47 1.32
CA TYR A 237 -6.38 -1.51 2.66
C TYR A 237 -5.85 -0.40 3.57
N LEU A 238 -4.53 -0.20 3.61
CA LEU A 238 -3.89 0.86 4.39
C LEU A 238 -4.37 2.24 3.93
N ARG A 239 -4.48 2.44 2.61
CA ARG A 239 -5.02 3.67 2.04
C ARG A 239 -6.43 3.94 2.58
N TYR A 240 -7.35 2.98 2.49
CA TYR A 240 -8.72 3.18 3.01
C TYR A 240 -8.76 3.32 4.53
N GLN A 241 -7.88 2.65 5.28
CA GLN A 241 -7.74 2.85 6.73
C GLN A 241 -7.30 4.28 7.06
N ASN A 242 -6.34 4.85 6.34
CA ASN A 242 -5.88 6.22 6.52
C ASN A 242 -6.99 7.23 6.20
N VAL A 243 -7.74 7.02 5.11
CA VAL A 243 -8.90 7.86 4.81
C VAL A 243 -9.97 7.71 5.89
N ALA A 244 -10.28 6.49 6.33
CA ALA A 244 -11.26 6.23 7.40
C ALA A 244 -10.88 6.91 8.72
N LEU A 245 -9.58 6.96 9.05
CA LEU A 245 -9.05 7.68 10.20
C LEU A 245 -9.30 9.19 10.11
N ALA A 246 -9.07 9.80 8.95
CA ALA A 246 -9.32 11.23 8.73
C ALA A 246 -10.81 11.63 8.88
N TYR A 247 -11.73 10.69 8.63
CA TYR A 247 -13.18 10.91 8.70
C TYR A 247 -13.87 10.22 9.89
N GLN A 248 -13.11 9.73 10.87
CA GLN A 248 -13.64 9.15 12.11
C GLN A 248 -14.64 8.02 11.86
N LYS A 249 -14.30 7.08 10.96
CA LYS A 249 -15.14 5.91 10.66
C LYS A 249 -14.84 4.75 11.60
N ASP A 250 -15.24 4.93 12.86
CA ASP A 250 -14.96 4.06 14.01
C ASP A 250 -15.23 2.57 13.73
N ALA A 251 -16.43 2.24 13.25
CA ALA A 251 -16.84 0.85 13.06
C ALA A 251 -16.01 0.14 11.98
N PHE A 252 -15.61 0.85 10.93
CA PHE A 252 -14.72 0.32 9.90
C PHE A 252 -13.30 0.13 10.42
N LEU A 253 -12.79 1.08 11.21
CA LEU A 253 -11.47 0.96 11.84
C LEU A 253 -11.42 -0.20 12.85
N LEU A 254 -12.46 -0.36 13.67
CA LEU A 254 -12.55 -1.46 14.63
C LEU A 254 -12.60 -2.82 13.93
N LYS A 255 -13.42 -2.98 12.89
CA LYS A 255 -13.45 -4.18 12.05
C LYS A 255 -12.04 -4.54 11.56
N ASN A 256 -11.32 -3.56 11.04
CA ASN A 256 -9.97 -3.71 10.52
C ASN A 256 -8.96 -4.13 11.60
N ILE A 257 -9.02 -3.50 12.78
CA ILE A 257 -8.23 -3.85 13.96
C ILE A 257 -8.50 -5.30 14.40
N TYR A 258 -9.76 -5.72 14.43
CA TYR A 258 -10.15 -7.08 14.81
C TYR A 258 -9.74 -8.13 13.79
N ASP A 259 -10.07 -7.93 12.51
CA ASP A 259 -9.75 -8.89 11.44
C ASP A 259 -8.23 -9.13 11.33
N MET A 260 -7.42 -8.10 11.61
CA MET A 260 -5.96 -8.20 11.59
C MET A 260 -5.34 -8.74 12.89
N ASN A 261 -6.14 -9.10 13.89
CA ASN A 261 -5.68 -9.52 15.21
C ASN A 261 -4.74 -8.48 15.87
N VAL A 262 -5.10 -7.19 15.79
CA VAL A 262 -4.39 -6.14 16.52
C VAL A 262 -4.71 -6.29 18.00
N GLN A 263 -3.67 -6.53 18.79
CA GLN A 263 -3.75 -6.60 20.24
C GLN A 263 -3.26 -5.31 20.90
N THR A 264 -2.29 -4.63 20.28
CA THR A 264 -1.71 -3.40 20.83
C THR A 264 -1.86 -2.25 19.83
N CYS A 265 -2.39 -1.13 20.29
CA CYS A 265 -2.51 0.11 19.54
C CYS A 265 -1.66 1.20 20.18
N LEU A 266 -0.84 1.88 19.37
CA LEU A 266 -0.11 3.08 19.75
C LEU A 266 -0.82 4.27 19.11
N VAL A 267 -1.41 5.14 19.91
CA VAL A 267 -2.29 6.22 19.41
C VAL A 267 -1.77 7.57 19.87
N ASN A 268 -1.47 8.47 18.93
CA ASN A 268 -1.19 9.86 19.26
C ASN A 268 -2.50 10.55 19.69
N ARG A 269 -2.64 10.80 21.00
CA ARG A 269 -3.87 11.33 21.60
C ARG A 269 -4.14 12.79 21.24
N ASN A 270 -3.13 13.54 20.81
CA ASN A 270 -3.33 14.92 20.38
C ASN A 270 -4.06 14.96 19.04
N ASN A 271 -3.79 13.98 18.17
CA ASN A 271 -4.35 13.91 16.83
C ASN A 271 -5.63 13.07 16.78
N PHE A 272 -5.69 12.01 17.59
CA PHE A 272 -6.81 11.05 17.58
C PHE A 272 -7.40 10.77 18.98
N PRO A 273 -7.81 11.80 19.75
CA PRO A 273 -8.39 11.59 21.08
C PRO A 273 -9.70 10.79 21.04
N TRP A 274 -10.46 10.89 19.95
CA TRP A 274 -11.69 10.13 19.72
C TRP A 274 -11.42 8.63 19.52
N LEU A 275 -10.28 8.28 18.92
CA LEU A 275 -9.92 6.89 18.67
C LEU A 275 -9.55 6.17 19.97
N VAL A 276 -8.84 6.84 20.88
CA VAL A 276 -8.55 6.32 22.22
C VAL A 276 -9.85 5.92 22.93
N LYS A 277 -10.83 6.84 23.00
CA LYS A 277 -12.15 6.57 23.60
C LYS A 277 -12.89 5.43 22.91
N THR A 278 -12.79 5.36 21.58
CA THR A 278 -13.42 4.31 20.77
C THR A 278 -12.82 2.95 21.11
N LEU A 279 -11.50 2.84 21.19
CA LEU A 279 -10.80 1.61 21.55
C LEU A 279 -11.14 1.18 22.98
N GLU A 280 -11.14 2.11 23.93
CA GLU A 280 -11.49 1.82 25.34
C GLU A 280 -12.90 1.26 25.49
N LYS A 281 -13.87 1.89 24.82
CA LYS A 281 -15.27 1.41 24.77
C LYS A 281 -15.38 -0.01 24.19
N ASN A 282 -14.41 -0.42 23.39
CA ASN A 282 -14.41 -1.66 22.62
C ASN A 282 -13.36 -2.68 23.14
N GLY A 283 -13.06 -2.62 24.44
CA GLY A 283 -12.31 -3.66 25.15
C GLY A 283 -10.78 -3.53 25.12
N PHE A 284 -10.26 -2.36 24.71
CA PHE A 284 -8.86 -2.03 24.90
C PHE A 284 -8.65 -1.33 26.23
N GLU A 285 -7.63 -1.71 26.97
CA GLU A 285 -7.24 -1.06 28.22
C GLU A 285 -6.00 -0.22 27.95
N LYS A 286 -6.01 1.02 28.44
CA LYS A 286 -4.82 1.87 28.41
C LYS A 286 -3.81 1.33 29.42
N LEU A 287 -2.66 0.88 28.92
CA LEU A 287 -1.57 0.36 29.74
C LEU A 287 -0.69 1.49 30.27
N ASP A 288 -0.32 2.42 29.38
CA ASP A 288 0.63 3.48 29.69
C ASP A 288 0.55 4.62 28.66
N SER A 289 1.33 5.67 28.88
CA SER A 289 1.57 6.78 27.95
C SER A 289 3.05 7.16 27.91
N VAL A 290 3.50 7.64 26.76
CA VAL A 290 4.81 8.29 26.59
C VAL A 290 4.60 9.53 25.76
N GLN A 291 4.97 10.69 26.30
CA GLN A 291 4.65 12.00 25.69
C GLN A 291 3.20 12.01 25.22
N SER A 292 2.89 12.32 23.95
CA SER A 292 1.54 12.35 23.36
C SER A 292 0.98 11.00 22.89
N VAL A 293 1.70 9.89 23.07
CA VAL A 293 1.29 8.57 22.58
C VAL A 293 0.77 7.70 23.72
N ASP A 294 -0.43 7.16 23.55
CA ASP A 294 -1.06 6.22 24.48
C ASP A 294 -0.87 4.78 23.97
N ILE A 295 -0.53 3.87 24.89
CA ILE A 295 -0.39 2.44 24.64
C ILE A 295 -1.68 1.76 25.11
N LEU A 296 -2.46 1.24 24.17
CA LEU A 296 -3.71 0.52 24.45
C LEU A 296 -3.54 -0.96 24.09
N LYS A 297 -3.95 -1.86 24.99
CA LYS A 297 -3.87 -3.31 24.78
C LYS A 297 -5.22 -3.98 24.99
N ARG A 298 -5.55 -4.92 24.12
CA ARG A 298 -6.74 -5.76 24.24
C ARG A 298 -6.41 -7.05 24.98
N LYS A 299 -7.30 -7.44 25.89
CA LYS A 299 -7.12 -8.61 26.77
C LYS A 299 -7.14 -9.94 26.02
N HIS A 300 -7.98 -10.06 24.99
CA HIS A 300 -8.16 -11.28 24.21
C HIS A 300 -7.98 -11.00 22.72
N SER A 301 -7.18 -11.81 22.05
CA SER A 301 -6.97 -11.72 20.60
C SER A 301 -6.61 -13.11 20.07
N SER A 302 -6.92 -13.40 18.81
CA SER A 302 -6.64 -14.68 18.17
C SER A 302 -6.34 -14.49 16.70
N TYR A 303 -5.37 -15.26 16.20
CA TYR A 303 -5.11 -15.35 14.75
C TYR A 303 -6.13 -16.24 14.02
N PHE A 304 -6.95 -17.00 14.75
CA PHE A 304 -7.92 -17.93 14.19
C PHE A 304 -9.32 -17.45 14.56
N LEU A 305 -10.10 -17.12 13.54
CA LEU A 305 -11.42 -16.52 13.65
C LEU A 305 -12.40 -17.33 12.80
N GLU A 306 -13.60 -17.58 13.29
CA GLU A 306 -14.68 -18.07 12.45
C GLU A 306 -15.12 -16.94 11.50
N GLN A 307 -15.43 -17.27 10.25
CA GLN A 307 -15.98 -16.32 9.28
C GLN A 307 -17.48 -16.55 9.04
N PRO A 308 -18.36 -16.02 9.91
CA PRO A 308 -19.81 -16.12 9.77
C PRO A 308 -20.41 -15.04 8.84
N ARG A 309 -19.62 -14.06 8.37
CA ARG A 309 -20.14 -12.98 7.52
C ARG A 309 -20.72 -13.54 6.22
N ASP A 310 -22.00 -13.29 6.02
CA ASP A 310 -22.83 -13.82 4.95
C ASP A 310 -23.33 -12.73 3.98
N ALA A 311 -22.71 -11.55 4.03
CA ALA A 311 -22.97 -10.44 3.12
C ALA A 311 -21.68 -9.98 2.41
N ILE A 312 -21.73 -9.79 1.09
CA ILE A 312 -20.59 -9.36 0.27
C ILE A 312 -20.93 -8.14 -0.58
N VAL A 313 -19.97 -7.22 -0.71
CA VAL A 313 -20.06 -6.07 -1.62
C VAL A 313 -19.03 -6.17 -2.74
N ILE A 314 -19.46 -6.01 -3.99
CA ILE A 314 -18.67 -6.19 -5.20
C ILE A 314 -18.79 -4.95 -6.08
N GLY A 315 -17.67 -4.40 -6.53
CA GLY A 315 -17.65 -3.31 -7.51
C GLY A 315 -16.69 -2.19 -7.18
N LYS A 316 -16.68 -1.12 -8.00
CA LYS A 316 -15.68 -0.04 -7.94
C LYS A 316 -15.74 0.73 -6.63
N ALA A 317 -16.94 0.99 -6.13
CA ALA A 317 -17.17 1.78 -4.91
C ALA A 317 -17.31 0.92 -3.64
N SER A 318 -17.00 -0.38 -3.69
CA SER A 318 -17.11 -1.31 -2.56
C SER A 318 -16.41 -0.83 -1.28
N ASN A 319 -15.21 -0.26 -1.37
CA ASN A 319 -14.50 0.26 -0.19
C ASN A 319 -15.20 1.45 0.47
N LEU A 320 -15.87 2.27 -0.33
CA LEU A 320 -16.63 3.42 0.16
C LEU A 320 -17.90 2.95 0.86
N PHE A 321 -18.56 1.94 0.32
CA PHE A 321 -19.70 1.30 0.97
C PHE A 321 -19.32 0.70 2.34
N LEU A 322 -18.16 0.05 2.42
CA LEU A 322 -17.70 -0.62 3.65
C LEU A 322 -17.43 0.34 4.81
N SER A 323 -17.17 1.63 4.56
CA SER A 323 -16.98 2.58 5.66
C SER A 323 -18.21 2.75 6.54
N ASP A 324 -19.40 2.52 5.98
CA ASP A 324 -20.68 2.65 6.70
C ASP A 324 -21.37 1.31 6.93
N CYS A 325 -21.05 0.29 6.13
CA CYS A 325 -21.53 -1.08 6.30
C CYS A 325 -20.36 -2.07 6.51
N PRO A 326 -19.56 -1.91 7.58
CA PRO A 326 -18.35 -2.69 7.80
C PRO A 326 -18.61 -4.19 8.04
N TRP A 327 -19.85 -4.60 8.31
CA TRP A 327 -20.18 -6.02 8.43
C TRP A 327 -20.26 -6.77 7.09
N PHE A 328 -20.19 -6.07 5.96
CA PHE A 328 -20.01 -6.70 4.65
C PHE A 328 -18.56 -7.15 4.43
N VAL A 329 -18.40 -8.23 3.68
CA VAL A 329 -17.12 -8.65 3.11
C VAL A 329 -16.81 -7.85 1.85
N LYS A 330 -15.58 -7.35 1.74
CA LYS A 330 -15.07 -6.78 0.49
C LYS A 330 -14.86 -7.87 -0.56
N GLY A 331 -15.47 -7.69 -1.73
CA GLY A 331 -15.17 -8.48 -2.91
C GLY A 331 -13.71 -8.37 -3.38
N TYR A 332 -13.12 -9.48 -3.83
CA TYR A 332 -11.74 -9.52 -4.30
C TYR A 332 -11.53 -8.94 -5.71
N SER A 333 -12.59 -8.74 -6.49
CA SER A 333 -12.58 -8.11 -7.81
C SER A 333 -13.72 -7.09 -7.97
N GLN A 334 -13.53 -6.09 -8.84
CA GLN A 334 -14.57 -5.14 -9.22
C GLN A 334 -15.51 -5.68 -10.30
N ASN A 335 -15.10 -6.74 -11.01
CA ASN A 335 -15.92 -7.40 -12.02
C ASN A 335 -16.74 -8.53 -11.36
N PRO A 336 -18.08 -8.48 -11.37
CA PRO A 336 -18.95 -9.53 -10.84
C PRO A 336 -18.71 -10.93 -11.44
N LEU A 337 -18.24 -10.98 -12.68
CA LEU A 337 -18.05 -12.25 -13.40
C LEU A 337 -16.77 -13.00 -13.00
N ASP A 338 -15.88 -12.36 -12.25
CA ASP A 338 -14.69 -13.01 -11.71
C ASP A 338 -15.02 -13.94 -10.52
N TYR A 339 -16.29 -13.94 -10.07
CA TYR A 339 -16.75 -14.71 -8.92
C TYR A 339 -17.44 -15.99 -9.35
N SER A 340 -16.89 -17.12 -8.90
CA SER A 340 -17.51 -18.43 -9.08
C SER A 340 -18.84 -18.53 -8.30
N SER A 341 -19.76 -19.37 -8.79
CA SER A 341 -21.02 -19.66 -8.10
C SER A 341 -20.79 -20.28 -6.73
N GLU A 342 -19.79 -21.16 -6.60
CA GLU A 342 -19.35 -21.75 -5.32
C GLU A 342 -19.00 -20.65 -4.31
N TYR A 343 -18.16 -19.69 -4.69
CA TYR A 343 -17.77 -18.59 -3.81
C TYR A 343 -18.96 -17.70 -3.41
N LEU A 344 -19.86 -17.37 -4.35
CA LEU A 344 -21.04 -16.57 -4.04
C LEU A 344 -22.09 -17.32 -3.20
N ASN A 345 -22.05 -18.65 -3.19
CA ASN A 345 -23.00 -19.45 -2.43
C ASN A 345 -22.83 -19.32 -0.92
N HIS A 346 -21.65 -18.93 -0.42
CA HIS A 346 -21.42 -18.64 0.99
C HIS A 346 -22.16 -17.39 1.50
N TYR A 347 -22.65 -16.53 0.60
CA TYR A 347 -23.29 -15.26 0.99
C TYR A 347 -24.80 -15.34 0.77
N LYS A 348 -25.58 -14.90 1.78
CA LYS A 348 -27.02 -14.67 1.68
C LYS A 348 -27.34 -13.37 0.97
N VAL A 349 -26.42 -12.39 1.06
CA VAL A 349 -26.59 -11.04 0.52
C VAL A 349 -25.46 -10.69 -0.43
N ILE A 350 -25.79 -10.31 -1.66
CA ILE A 350 -24.84 -9.82 -2.65
C ILE A 350 -25.20 -8.39 -3.02
N TYR A 351 -24.29 -7.47 -2.74
CA TYR A 351 -24.45 -6.06 -3.07
C TYR A 351 -23.46 -5.67 -4.16
N TYR A 352 -23.96 -5.37 -5.35
CA TYR A 352 -23.17 -4.86 -6.46
C TYR A 352 -23.14 -3.33 -6.41
N CYS A 353 -22.01 -2.75 -5.97
CA CYS A 353 -21.82 -1.31 -5.84
C CYS A 353 -20.97 -0.78 -7.00
N GLU A 354 -21.63 -0.22 -8.03
CA GLU A 354 -21.01 0.20 -9.29
C GLU A 354 -20.17 -0.93 -9.92
N PRO A 355 -20.80 -2.06 -10.29
CA PRO A 355 -20.09 -3.20 -10.86
C PRO A 355 -19.47 -2.84 -12.21
N LYS A 356 -18.27 -3.38 -12.50
CA LYS A 356 -17.60 -3.15 -13.77
C LYS A 356 -18.13 -4.11 -14.85
N ILE A 357 -18.95 -3.59 -15.77
CA ILE A 357 -19.51 -4.31 -16.92
C ILE A 357 -19.23 -3.47 -18.18
N ASP A 358 -18.37 -3.96 -19.06
CA ASP A 358 -17.81 -3.17 -20.17
C ASP A 358 -18.53 -3.42 -21.50
N ASN A 359 -19.29 -4.52 -21.65
CA ASN A 359 -19.97 -4.87 -22.91
C ASN A 359 -21.24 -5.71 -22.70
N LEU A 360 -22.03 -5.86 -23.78
CA LEU A 360 -23.31 -6.58 -23.78
C LEU A 360 -23.19 -8.07 -23.41
N ASN A 361 -22.10 -8.73 -23.78
CA ASN A 361 -21.90 -10.15 -23.44
C ASN A 361 -21.68 -10.33 -21.93
N GLN A 362 -20.88 -9.45 -21.34
CA GLN A 362 -20.70 -9.40 -19.88
C GLN A 362 -22.02 -9.07 -19.17
N LEU A 363 -22.80 -8.13 -19.70
CA LEU A 363 -24.12 -7.80 -19.15
C LEU A 363 -25.05 -9.03 -19.13
N LYS A 364 -25.18 -9.74 -20.25
CA LYS A 364 -26.00 -10.97 -20.31
C LYS A 364 -25.53 -12.05 -19.32
N ALA A 365 -24.22 -12.22 -19.17
CA ALA A 365 -23.66 -13.15 -18.20
C ALA A 365 -23.96 -12.73 -16.76
N PHE A 366 -23.90 -11.42 -16.49
CA PHE A 366 -24.20 -10.84 -15.18
C PHE A 366 -25.68 -10.99 -14.82
N GLU A 367 -26.59 -10.71 -15.75
CA GLU A 367 -28.03 -10.93 -15.57
C GLU A 367 -28.37 -12.41 -15.30
N LYS A 368 -27.70 -13.34 -16.01
CA LYS A 368 -27.83 -14.78 -15.76
C LYS A 368 -27.35 -15.15 -14.35
N GLN A 369 -26.23 -14.59 -13.91
CA GLN A 369 -25.69 -14.81 -12.57
C GLN A 369 -26.66 -14.29 -11.51
N ILE A 370 -27.16 -13.06 -11.64
CA ILE A 370 -28.17 -12.47 -10.75
C ILE A 370 -29.41 -13.35 -10.67
N THR A 371 -29.93 -13.76 -11.83
CA THR A 371 -31.11 -14.63 -11.91
C THR A 371 -30.89 -15.96 -11.19
N THR A 372 -29.68 -16.52 -11.28
CA THR A 372 -29.33 -17.76 -10.57
C THR A 372 -29.27 -17.52 -9.05
N LEU A 373 -28.65 -16.42 -8.61
CA LEU A 373 -28.53 -16.07 -7.19
C LEU A 373 -29.91 -15.84 -6.57
N THR A 374 -30.78 -15.06 -7.21
CA THR A 374 -32.12 -14.79 -6.71
C THR A 374 -33.00 -16.05 -6.67
N LYS A 375 -32.88 -16.95 -7.66
CA LYS A 375 -33.55 -18.27 -7.63
C LYS A 375 -33.14 -19.12 -6.42
N SER A 376 -31.88 -19.01 -5.99
CA SER A 376 -31.37 -19.70 -4.80
C SER A 376 -31.74 -19.01 -3.47
N GLY A 377 -32.64 -18.01 -3.50
CA GLY A 377 -33.14 -17.32 -2.31
C GLY A 377 -32.23 -16.22 -1.78
N LYS A 378 -31.21 -15.81 -2.53
CA LYS A 378 -30.26 -14.77 -2.11
C LYS A 378 -30.81 -13.37 -2.35
N ALA A 379 -30.54 -12.45 -1.44
CA ALA A 379 -30.89 -11.04 -1.60
C ALA A 379 -29.84 -10.35 -2.48
N VAL A 380 -30.26 -9.80 -3.62
CA VAL A 380 -29.37 -9.12 -4.56
C VAL A 380 -29.71 -7.64 -4.63
N PHE A 381 -28.69 -6.81 -4.45
CA PHE A 381 -28.76 -5.35 -4.55
C PHE A 381 -27.84 -4.88 -5.68
N ILE A 382 -28.30 -3.92 -6.48
CA ILE A 382 -27.52 -3.31 -7.55
C ILE A 382 -27.60 -1.80 -7.38
N GLU A 383 -26.50 -1.20 -6.94
CA GLU A 383 -26.33 0.24 -6.86
C GLU A 383 -25.59 0.75 -8.09
N PHE A 384 -26.26 1.62 -8.84
CA PHE A 384 -25.67 2.31 -9.97
C PHE A 384 -24.81 3.48 -9.47
N GLY A 385 -23.63 3.63 -10.05
CA GLY A 385 -22.73 4.76 -9.81
C GLY A 385 -22.44 5.50 -11.10
N ARG A 386 -21.35 6.27 -11.13
CA ARG A 386 -20.99 7.15 -12.26
C ARG A 386 -20.71 6.40 -13.56
N THR A 387 -20.32 5.13 -13.48
CA THR A 387 -20.11 4.27 -14.64
C THR A 387 -21.43 3.85 -15.28
N MET A 388 -21.67 4.26 -16.53
CA MET A 388 -22.85 3.84 -17.29
C MET A 388 -22.73 2.39 -17.79
N PHE A 389 -23.86 1.67 -17.79
CA PHE A 389 -23.96 0.33 -18.35
C PHE A 389 -24.17 0.38 -19.87
N PRO A 390 -23.75 -0.66 -20.60
CA PRO A 390 -23.94 -0.73 -22.06
C PRO A 390 -25.41 -0.93 -22.46
N SER A 391 -26.28 -1.32 -21.53
CA SER A 391 -27.73 -1.51 -21.74
C SER A 391 -28.48 -1.51 -20.39
N PRO A 392 -29.82 -1.42 -20.39
CA PRO A 392 -30.64 -1.65 -19.20
C PRO A 392 -30.33 -3.01 -18.56
N VAL A 393 -30.23 -3.05 -17.23
CA VAL A 393 -29.97 -4.28 -16.47
C VAL A 393 -31.29 -4.88 -16.02
N LEU A 394 -31.63 -6.07 -16.50
CA LEU A 394 -32.93 -6.74 -16.26
C LEU A 394 -34.12 -5.84 -16.63
N GLY A 395 -33.96 -5.04 -17.69
CA GLY A 395 -34.95 -4.06 -18.14
C GLY A 395 -35.06 -2.80 -17.28
N VAL A 396 -34.19 -2.62 -16.27
CA VAL A 396 -34.09 -1.38 -15.49
C VAL A 396 -33.04 -0.47 -16.12
N THR A 397 -33.47 0.72 -16.54
CA THR A 397 -32.60 1.70 -17.20
C THR A 397 -32.17 2.77 -16.19
N PRO A 398 -30.88 2.87 -15.85
CA PRO A 398 -30.35 4.01 -15.10
C PRO A 398 -30.25 5.22 -16.04
N VAL A 399 -30.84 6.33 -15.63
CA VAL A 399 -30.75 7.61 -16.34
C VAL A 399 -29.98 8.58 -15.46
N SER A 400 -29.09 9.37 -16.05
CA SER A 400 -28.25 10.31 -15.31
C SER A 400 -28.90 11.69 -15.26
N ILE A 401 -28.97 12.26 -14.07
CA ILE A 401 -29.44 13.62 -13.83
C ILE A 401 -28.26 14.45 -13.32
N ASN A 402 -27.87 15.48 -14.08
CA ASN A 402 -26.85 16.42 -13.63
C ASN A 402 -27.49 17.50 -12.76
N LEU A 403 -26.92 17.69 -11.57
CA LEU A 403 -27.25 18.75 -10.63
C LEU A 403 -26.18 19.84 -10.73
N ALA A 404 -26.56 21.04 -11.18
CA ALA A 404 -25.69 22.21 -11.22
C ALA A 404 -26.01 23.20 -10.08
N GLY A 405 -25.11 23.33 -9.10
CA GLY A 405 -25.29 24.21 -7.93
C GLY A 405 -25.83 23.47 -6.68
N GLU A 406 -26.25 24.23 -5.68
CA GLU A 406 -26.80 23.69 -4.44
C GLU A 406 -28.27 23.29 -4.62
N TYR A 407 -28.60 22.05 -4.26
CA TYR A 407 -29.97 21.54 -4.30
C TYR A 407 -30.37 21.00 -2.94
N LYS A 408 -31.61 21.24 -2.56
CA LYS A 408 -32.28 20.47 -1.54
C LYS A 408 -33.26 19.50 -2.24
N ILE A 409 -33.13 18.23 -1.88
CA ILE A 409 -33.84 17.13 -2.53
C ILE A 409 -34.59 16.35 -1.48
N GLY A 410 -35.90 16.24 -1.67
CA GLY A 410 -36.77 15.41 -0.84
C GLY A 410 -36.73 13.96 -1.31
N ILE A 411 -36.19 13.06 -0.48
CA ILE A 411 -36.36 11.62 -0.63
C ILE A 411 -37.64 11.22 0.05
N THR A 412 -38.59 10.71 -0.72
CA THR A 412 -39.93 10.34 -0.25
C THR A 412 -40.13 8.85 -0.38
N GLU A 413 -40.57 8.21 0.70
CA GLU A 413 -41.06 6.83 0.64
C GLU A 413 -42.37 6.82 -0.17
N LYS A 414 -42.58 5.86 -1.09
CA LYS A 414 -43.74 5.87 -2.00
C LYS A 414 -45.10 5.89 -1.27
N SER A 415 -45.15 5.49 0.01
CA SER A 415 -46.32 5.66 0.88
C SER A 415 -46.73 7.11 1.14
N GLY A 416 -45.89 8.09 0.74
CA GLY A 416 -46.13 9.53 0.83
C GLY A 416 -46.04 10.11 2.25
N LYS A 417 -45.83 9.26 3.26
CA LYS A 417 -45.93 9.64 4.68
C LYS A 417 -44.67 10.32 5.24
N ASN A 418 -43.51 10.13 4.60
CA ASN A 418 -42.23 10.66 5.08
C ASN A 418 -41.43 11.26 3.92
N VAL A 419 -41.21 12.57 3.96
CA VAL A 419 -40.26 13.27 3.08
C VAL A 419 -39.07 13.65 3.94
N GLN A 420 -37.88 13.21 3.55
CA GLN A 420 -36.62 13.56 4.18
C GLN A 420 -35.80 14.37 3.19
N TYR A 421 -35.19 15.47 3.64
CA TYR A 421 -34.44 16.34 2.74
C TYR A 421 -32.94 16.08 2.88
N ILE A 422 -32.25 16.07 1.74
CA ILE A 422 -30.79 16.08 1.70
C ILE A 422 -30.31 17.29 0.91
N HIS A 423 -29.20 17.86 1.36
CA HIS A 423 -28.50 18.93 0.66
C HIS A 423 -27.37 18.35 -0.20
N LEU A 424 -27.31 18.77 -1.47
CA LEU A 424 -26.30 18.35 -2.44
C LEU A 424 -25.68 19.57 -3.12
N SER A 425 -24.35 19.65 -3.07
CA SER A 425 -23.50 20.68 -3.70
C SER A 425 -23.15 20.31 -5.15
N GLY A 426 -24.19 20.04 -5.92
CA GLY A 426 -24.09 19.58 -7.31
C GLY A 426 -23.67 18.11 -7.44
N GLY A 427 -23.47 17.67 -8.68
CA GLY A 427 -23.02 16.31 -9.00
C GLY A 427 -23.98 15.56 -9.91
N GLN A 428 -23.91 14.22 -9.85
CA GLN A 428 -24.69 13.33 -10.70
C GLN A 428 -25.59 12.46 -9.82
N LEU A 429 -26.89 12.49 -10.11
CA LEU A 429 -27.86 11.53 -9.58
C LEU A 429 -28.26 10.54 -10.66
N ILE A 430 -28.75 9.38 -10.23
CA ILE A 430 -29.24 8.35 -11.14
C ILE A 430 -30.68 8.05 -10.79
N ASN A 431 -31.58 8.32 -11.72
CA ASN A 431 -32.94 7.83 -11.65
C ASN A 431 -33.06 6.48 -12.34
N LEU A 432 -34.09 5.74 -11.97
CA LEU A 432 -34.36 4.40 -12.43
C LEU A 432 -35.70 4.37 -13.16
N SER A 433 -35.72 3.76 -14.34
CA SER A 433 -36.96 3.45 -15.06
C SER A 433 -37.05 1.94 -15.32
N GLY A 434 -38.26 1.40 -15.46
CA GLY A 434 -38.49 -0.03 -15.68
C GLY A 434 -38.61 -0.89 -14.40
N LEU A 435 -38.65 -0.24 -13.23
CA LEU A 435 -38.94 -0.88 -11.94
C LEU A 435 -40.40 -1.34 -11.87
N GLU A 436 -40.66 -2.45 -11.18
CA GLU A 436 -42.02 -2.94 -10.95
C GLU A 436 -42.61 -2.35 -9.66
N GLN A 437 -41.77 -2.14 -8.65
CA GLN A 437 -42.15 -1.50 -7.41
C GLN A 437 -41.11 -0.45 -7.04
N SER A 438 -41.50 0.81 -7.05
CA SER A 438 -40.70 1.89 -6.48
C SER A 438 -40.88 1.97 -4.97
N LEU A 439 -39.78 2.12 -4.25
CA LEU A 439 -39.70 2.26 -2.80
C LEU A 439 -39.46 3.71 -2.39
N TYR A 440 -38.54 4.38 -3.10
CA TYR A 440 -38.13 5.76 -2.83
C TYR A 440 -38.05 6.58 -4.11
N GLN A 441 -38.46 7.84 -4.00
CA GLN A 441 -38.51 8.80 -5.09
C GLN A 441 -37.82 10.11 -4.69
N ILE A 442 -37.25 10.79 -5.68
CA ILE A 442 -36.69 12.14 -5.51
C ILE A 442 -37.72 13.21 -5.89
N ARG A 443 -37.83 14.22 -5.04
CA ARG A 443 -38.60 15.45 -5.24
C ARG A 443 -37.66 16.65 -5.24
N ARG A 444 -37.83 17.56 -6.19
CA ARG A 444 -37.20 18.89 -6.16
C ARG A 444 -37.93 19.80 -5.17
N ASP A 445 -37.26 20.86 -4.71
CA ASP A 445 -37.81 21.82 -3.74
C ASP A 445 -39.10 22.52 -4.22
N ASN A 446 -39.28 22.67 -5.53
CA ASN A 446 -40.50 23.23 -6.13
C ASN A 446 -41.70 22.27 -6.13
N GLY A 447 -41.56 21.07 -5.57
CA GLY A 447 -42.62 20.06 -5.50
C GLY A 447 -42.73 19.17 -6.74
N GLU A 448 -41.92 19.38 -7.78
CA GLU A 448 -41.85 18.49 -8.94
C GLU A 448 -41.16 17.18 -8.53
N LEU A 449 -41.95 16.11 -8.54
CA LEU A 449 -41.53 14.72 -8.36
C LEU A 449 -41.47 14.09 -9.72
N ILE A 450 -40.36 13.46 -10.09
CA ILE A 450 -40.32 12.78 -11.40
C ILE A 450 -39.71 11.37 -11.31
N ASP A 451 -38.84 11.10 -10.34
CA ASP A 451 -37.87 10.04 -10.54
C ASP A 451 -37.78 9.00 -9.41
N ASP A 452 -37.96 7.74 -9.77
CA ASP A 452 -37.69 6.60 -8.89
C ASP A 452 -36.18 6.46 -8.69
N ILE A 453 -35.76 6.32 -7.44
CA ILE A 453 -34.33 6.13 -7.12
C ILE A 453 -34.05 4.83 -6.40
N ILE A 454 -35.05 4.20 -5.77
CA ILE A 454 -34.85 2.86 -5.21
C ILE A 454 -36.10 2.07 -5.50
N GLY A 455 -35.93 0.85 -6.00
CA GLY A 455 -37.05 -0.02 -6.27
C GLY A 455 -36.67 -1.48 -6.42
N ILE A 456 -37.67 -2.26 -6.79
CA ILE A 456 -37.60 -3.70 -6.92
C ILE A 456 -37.99 -4.07 -8.35
N LYS A 457 -37.26 -5.03 -8.90
CA LYS A 457 -37.61 -5.78 -10.10
C LYS A 457 -37.78 -7.25 -9.72
N LYS A 458 -38.90 -7.89 -10.09
CA LYS A 458 -39.04 -9.34 -9.93
C LYS A 458 -38.22 -10.04 -11.00
N VAL A 459 -37.52 -11.09 -10.60
CA VAL A 459 -36.73 -11.94 -11.49
C VAL A 459 -37.11 -13.37 -11.18
N GLU A 460 -37.97 -13.92 -12.03
CA GLU A 460 -38.68 -15.18 -11.80
C GLU A 460 -39.38 -15.23 -10.43
N LYS A 461 -38.89 -16.08 -9.50
CA LYS A 461 -39.45 -16.23 -8.14
C LYS A 461 -38.77 -15.32 -7.10
N GLY A 462 -37.67 -14.66 -7.47
CA GLY A 462 -36.92 -13.78 -6.59
C GLY A 462 -37.14 -12.31 -6.91
N GLN A 463 -36.42 -11.45 -6.18
CA GLN A 463 -36.46 -10.00 -6.37
C GLN A 463 -35.05 -9.41 -6.32
N VAL A 464 -34.82 -8.38 -7.13
CA VAL A 464 -33.57 -7.61 -7.15
C VAL A 464 -33.89 -6.18 -6.74
N PHE A 465 -33.13 -5.67 -5.80
CA PHE A 465 -33.21 -4.27 -5.37
C PHE A 465 -32.27 -3.44 -6.24
N PHE A 466 -32.83 -2.42 -6.88
CA PHE A 466 -32.07 -1.45 -7.66
C PHE A 466 -32.01 -0.13 -6.91
N ILE A 467 -30.81 0.44 -6.82
CA ILE A 467 -30.51 1.68 -6.12
C ILE A 467 -29.87 2.64 -7.12
N GLY A 468 -30.64 3.63 -7.54
CA GLY A 468 -30.22 4.86 -8.18
C GLY A 468 -29.90 5.94 -7.15
N GLY A 469 -29.18 6.97 -7.57
CA GLY A 469 -28.73 8.05 -6.72
C GLY A 469 -27.65 7.57 -5.74
N PRO A 470 -26.48 7.11 -6.22
CA PRO A 470 -25.51 6.26 -5.52
C PRO A 470 -25.35 6.59 -4.03
N LEU A 471 -26.22 6.03 -3.20
CA LEU A 471 -26.46 6.50 -1.83
C LEU A 471 -25.23 6.31 -0.95
N SER A 472 -24.48 5.23 -1.19
CA SER A 472 -23.22 5.00 -0.50
C SER A 472 -22.16 6.04 -0.89
N GLN A 473 -22.20 6.53 -2.13
CA GLN A 473 -21.25 7.51 -2.67
C GLN A 473 -21.62 8.95 -2.30
N LEU A 474 -22.88 9.21 -1.94
CA LEU A 474 -23.35 10.52 -1.48
C LEU A 474 -23.02 10.79 -0.01
N LYS A 475 -22.61 9.78 0.77
CA LYS A 475 -22.21 9.99 2.17
C LYS A 475 -20.94 10.82 2.26
N GLY A 476 -20.79 11.62 3.31
CA GLY A 476 -19.68 12.56 3.51
C GLY A 476 -18.31 11.97 3.21
N PHE A 477 -18.02 10.80 3.76
CA PHE A 477 -16.76 10.08 3.52
C PHE A 477 -16.52 9.80 2.03
N ALA A 478 -17.49 9.17 1.37
CA ALA A 478 -17.37 8.76 -0.01
C ALA A 478 -17.36 9.96 -0.96
N PHE A 479 -18.22 10.95 -0.70
CA PHE A 479 -18.30 12.18 -1.47
C PHE A 479 -16.98 12.95 -1.42
N ASN A 480 -16.40 13.13 -0.24
CA ASN A 480 -15.14 13.85 -0.08
C ASN A 480 -13.97 13.11 -0.73
N TYR A 481 -13.92 11.78 -0.58
CA TYR A 481 -12.92 10.95 -1.26
C TYR A 481 -13.01 11.06 -2.79
N LEU A 482 -14.23 11.01 -3.35
CA LEU A 482 -14.46 11.03 -4.80
C LEU A 482 -14.37 12.42 -5.43
N SER A 483 -14.64 13.49 -4.67
CA SER A 483 -14.61 14.88 -5.15
C SER A 483 -13.28 15.59 -4.89
N GLY A 484 -12.48 15.07 -3.95
CA GLY A 484 -11.30 15.76 -3.44
C GLY A 484 -11.63 17.03 -2.63
N ARG A 485 -12.91 17.26 -2.30
CA ARG A 485 -13.36 18.40 -1.50
C ARG A 485 -13.61 17.93 -0.07
N ALA A 486 -13.19 18.73 0.91
CA ALA A 486 -13.50 18.47 2.31
C ALA A 486 -14.83 19.15 2.65
N GLU A 487 -15.96 18.48 2.38
CA GLU A 487 -17.23 18.93 2.95
C GLU A 487 -17.30 18.51 4.40
N GLN A 488 -17.53 19.49 5.28
CA GLN A 488 -17.75 19.28 6.70
C GLN A 488 -18.89 20.17 7.18
N GLY A 489 -19.52 19.79 8.30
CA GLY A 489 -20.55 20.60 8.95
C GLY A 489 -21.91 19.91 9.03
N ALA A 490 -22.90 20.65 9.55
CA ALA A 490 -24.22 20.13 9.90
C ALA A 490 -24.97 19.51 8.72
N LEU A 491 -24.84 20.10 7.51
CA LEU A 491 -25.53 19.62 6.31
C LEU A 491 -25.05 18.22 5.86
N VAL A 492 -23.75 17.95 5.99
CA VAL A 492 -23.19 16.61 5.69
C VAL A 492 -23.69 15.59 6.72
N ALA A 493 -23.76 15.96 7.99
CA ALA A 493 -24.27 15.09 9.05
C ALA A 493 -25.76 14.78 8.87
N GLU A 494 -26.57 15.77 8.48
CA GLU A 494 -27.99 15.58 8.16
C GLU A 494 -28.18 14.63 6.97
N ARG A 495 -27.43 14.87 5.88
CA ARG A 495 -27.43 13.99 4.69
C ARG A 495 -27.07 12.55 5.08
N ASP A 496 -25.97 12.36 5.80
CA ASP A 496 -25.52 11.02 6.22
C ASP A 496 -26.56 10.33 7.11
N ASN A 497 -27.24 11.06 8.00
CA ASN A 497 -28.31 10.53 8.84
C ASN A 497 -29.49 10.03 7.99
N VAL A 498 -29.97 10.82 7.03
CA VAL A 498 -31.05 10.42 6.11
C VAL A 498 -30.65 9.19 5.31
N LEU A 499 -29.46 9.17 4.73
CA LEU A 499 -28.95 8.04 3.95
C LEU A 499 -28.78 6.78 4.80
N ASN A 500 -28.36 6.91 6.06
CA ASN A 500 -28.26 5.80 7.00
C ASN A 500 -29.64 5.22 7.34
N GLN A 501 -30.65 6.05 7.55
CA GLN A 501 -32.02 5.57 7.80
C GLN A 501 -32.59 4.80 6.61
N ILE A 502 -32.36 5.28 5.39
CA ILE A 502 -32.74 4.57 4.16
C ILE A 502 -32.01 3.22 4.09
N THR A 503 -30.69 3.23 4.28
CA THR A 503 -29.87 2.00 4.24
C THR A 503 -30.33 0.97 5.27
N GLN A 504 -30.63 1.40 6.51
CA GLN A 504 -31.14 0.54 7.57
C GLN A 504 -32.51 -0.06 7.21
N LYS A 505 -33.41 0.71 6.61
CA LYS A 505 -34.71 0.22 6.15
C LYS A 505 -34.57 -0.82 5.04
N LEU A 506 -33.65 -0.62 4.09
CA LEU A 506 -33.40 -1.58 3.01
C LEU A 506 -32.92 -2.94 3.52
N PHE A 507 -32.08 -2.94 4.55
CA PHE A 507 -31.56 -4.17 5.16
C PHE A 507 -32.40 -4.71 6.33
N LYS A 508 -33.53 -4.08 6.66
CA LYS A 508 -34.34 -4.44 7.84
C LYS A 508 -34.79 -5.90 7.83
N ASN A 509 -35.17 -6.41 6.66
CA ASN A 509 -35.71 -7.76 6.50
C ASN A 509 -34.67 -8.76 5.99
N VAL A 510 -33.39 -8.38 6.01
CA VAL A 510 -32.30 -9.23 5.53
C VAL A 510 -31.47 -9.65 6.73
N GLU A 511 -31.58 -10.91 7.12
CA GLU A 511 -30.76 -11.49 8.17
C GLU A 511 -29.31 -11.58 7.68
N MET A 512 -28.41 -10.96 8.45
CA MET A 512 -26.97 -10.92 8.16
C MET A 512 -26.18 -10.83 9.46
N TYR A 513 -24.97 -11.40 9.47
CA TYR A 513 -24.05 -11.22 10.60
C TYR A 513 -23.55 -9.77 10.65
N LYS A 514 -23.81 -9.05 11.75
CA LYS A 514 -23.48 -7.61 11.89
C LYS A 514 -22.39 -7.29 12.91
N ASN A 515 -21.90 -8.28 13.66
CA ASN A 515 -20.85 -8.02 14.65
C ASN A 515 -19.53 -7.71 13.95
N LEU A 516 -18.81 -6.71 14.45
CA LEU A 516 -17.50 -6.32 13.91
C LEU A 516 -16.42 -7.31 14.34
N GLU A 517 -16.47 -7.74 15.59
CA GLU A 517 -15.59 -8.77 16.13
C GLU A 517 -16.11 -10.16 15.70
N LEU A 518 -15.21 -10.93 15.11
CA LEU A 518 -15.51 -12.30 14.69
C LEU A 518 -15.34 -13.28 15.85
N PRO A 519 -16.10 -14.39 15.89
CA PRO A 519 -15.96 -15.39 16.93
C PRO A 519 -14.56 -16.00 16.88
N VAL A 520 -13.92 -16.16 18.02
CA VAL A 520 -12.62 -16.82 18.11
C VAL A 520 -12.78 -18.30 17.79
N PHE A 521 -11.91 -18.80 16.91
CA PHE A 521 -11.79 -20.23 16.64
C PHE A 521 -10.74 -20.84 17.57
N ASN A 522 -11.10 -21.94 18.24
CA ASN A 522 -10.23 -22.63 19.18
C ASN A 522 -9.28 -23.61 18.45
N ALA A 523 -8.16 -23.08 17.95
CA ALA A 523 -7.07 -23.90 17.41
C ALA A 523 -6.24 -24.53 18.54
N GLN A 524 -5.90 -25.81 18.40
CA GLN A 524 -5.12 -26.59 19.35
C GLN A 524 -3.71 -26.85 18.80
N ASP A 525 -2.72 -27.01 19.69
CA ASP A 525 -1.34 -27.36 19.32
C ASP A 525 -0.74 -26.48 18.22
N VAL A 526 -0.96 -25.16 18.31
CA VAL A 526 -0.52 -24.22 17.27
C VAL A 526 0.99 -24.13 17.22
N GLN A 527 1.57 -24.42 16.06
CA GLN A 527 2.99 -24.32 15.77
C GLN A 527 3.23 -23.27 14.68
N TRP A 528 3.94 -22.21 15.04
CA TRP A 528 4.32 -21.14 14.13
C TRP A 528 5.73 -21.34 13.59
N GLY A 529 5.88 -21.28 12.27
CA GLY A 529 7.16 -21.19 11.57
C GLY A 529 7.30 -19.84 10.85
N ALA A 530 8.50 -19.51 10.40
CA ALA A 530 8.77 -18.26 9.67
C ALA A 530 7.94 -18.13 8.36
N ASN A 531 7.56 -19.26 7.76
CA ASN A 531 6.78 -19.35 6.53
C ASN A 531 5.68 -20.42 6.61
N SER A 532 5.28 -20.83 7.81
CA SER A 532 4.31 -21.92 8.00
C SER A 532 3.52 -21.77 9.29
N CYS A 533 2.39 -22.43 9.35
CA CYS A 533 1.58 -22.58 10.56
C CYS A 533 0.92 -23.96 10.53
N ALA A 534 0.98 -24.69 11.63
CA ALA A 534 0.25 -25.95 11.78
C ALA A 534 -0.58 -25.90 13.07
N PHE A 535 -1.77 -26.50 13.05
CA PHE A 535 -2.63 -26.60 14.21
C PHE A 535 -3.63 -27.74 14.05
N ASN A 536 -4.15 -28.20 15.17
CA ASN A 536 -5.21 -29.19 15.27
C ASN A 536 -6.53 -28.50 15.60
N TYR A 537 -7.66 -29.13 15.27
CA TYR A 537 -8.97 -28.68 15.73
C TYR A 537 -9.94 -29.83 15.92
N GLN A 538 -11.01 -29.55 16.67
CA GLN A 538 -12.17 -30.42 16.80
C GLN A 538 -13.44 -29.57 16.75
N ILE A 539 -14.31 -29.84 15.78
CA ILE A 539 -15.58 -29.11 15.61
C ILE A 539 -16.72 -30.05 15.24
N GLU A 540 -17.94 -29.67 15.61
CA GLU A 540 -19.16 -30.48 15.38
C GLU A 540 -19.83 -30.23 14.04
N LYS A 541 -19.50 -29.10 13.38
CA LYS A 541 -20.09 -28.68 12.11
C LYS A 541 -19.02 -28.08 11.21
N ASP A 542 -19.23 -28.18 9.92
CA ASP A 542 -18.39 -27.51 8.93
C ASP A 542 -18.39 -26.00 9.21
N LYS A 543 -17.22 -25.40 9.11
CA LYS A 543 -17.03 -23.96 9.36
C LYS A 543 -16.15 -23.37 8.29
N ARG A 544 -16.23 -22.05 8.16
CA ARG A 544 -15.30 -21.27 7.37
C ARG A 544 -14.32 -20.60 8.32
N LEU A 545 -13.04 -20.93 8.18
CA LEU A 545 -11.98 -20.42 9.03
C LEU A 545 -11.30 -19.23 8.36
N MET A 546 -11.22 -18.12 9.06
CA MET A 546 -10.36 -17.00 8.74
C MET A 546 -9.11 -17.05 9.60
N VAL A 547 -7.96 -16.92 8.95
CA VAL A 547 -6.68 -16.74 9.64
C VAL A 547 -6.25 -15.31 9.42
N SER A 548 -5.99 -14.56 10.51
CA SER A 548 -5.56 -13.16 10.52
C SER A 548 -4.12 -12.98 10.01
N ILE A 549 -3.85 -13.51 8.82
CA ILE A 549 -2.63 -13.42 8.04
C ILE A 549 -3.03 -12.87 6.68
N THR A 550 -2.25 -11.91 6.19
CA THR A 550 -2.53 -11.29 4.89
C THR A 550 -2.46 -12.35 3.79
N TYR A 551 -3.55 -12.46 3.04
CA TYR A 551 -3.65 -13.35 1.89
C TYR A 551 -2.65 -12.94 0.81
N THR A 552 -1.97 -13.95 0.28
CA THR A 552 -1.27 -13.89 -0.99
C THR A 552 -1.48 -15.23 -1.70
N PRO A 553 -1.44 -15.30 -3.04
CA PRO A 553 -1.60 -16.54 -3.81
C PRO A 553 -0.58 -17.65 -3.50
N ARG A 554 0.42 -17.35 -2.67
CA ARG A 554 1.53 -18.21 -2.26
C ARG A 554 1.19 -19.12 -1.07
N TRP A 555 0.18 -18.75 -0.30
CA TRP A 555 -0.30 -19.58 0.80
C TRP A 555 -0.98 -20.82 0.25
N LYS A 556 -0.53 -21.98 0.74
CA LYS A 556 -1.14 -23.29 0.51
C LYS A 556 -1.62 -23.82 1.84
N VAL A 557 -2.81 -24.42 1.84
CA VAL A 557 -3.41 -25.00 3.02
C VAL A 557 -3.70 -26.46 2.71
N LYS A 558 -3.35 -27.34 3.64
CA LYS A 558 -3.68 -28.76 3.62
C LYS A 558 -4.47 -29.12 4.86
N ILE A 559 -5.50 -29.93 4.70
CA ILE A 559 -6.25 -30.56 5.79
C ILE A 559 -6.00 -32.05 5.67
N ASP A 560 -5.40 -32.65 6.71
CA ASP A 560 -4.95 -34.05 6.73
C ASP A 560 -4.10 -34.44 5.50
N GLY A 561 -3.26 -33.51 5.06
CA GLY A 561 -2.38 -33.68 3.90
C GLY A 561 -3.02 -33.43 2.53
N VAL A 562 -4.34 -33.19 2.46
CA VAL A 562 -5.08 -32.90 1.23
C VAL A 562 -5.14 -31.40 0.97
N ASP A 563 -4.76 -30.97 -0.24
CA ASP A 563 -4.80 -29.58 -0.64
C ASP A 563 -6.23 -29.01 -0.54
N THR A 564 -6.35 -27.88 0.14
CA THR A 564 -7.60 -27.16 0.36
C THR A 564 -7.57 -25.84 -0.39
N LYS A 565 -8.69 -25.49 -1.01
CA LYS A 565 -8.84 -24.21 -1.72
C LYS A 565 -8.76 -23.07 -0.73
N VAL A 566 -7.94 -22.07 -1.05
CA VAL A 566 -7.75 -20.87 -0.24
C VAL A 566 -8.40 -19.69 -0.95
N ASP A 567 -9.30 -19.03 -0.25
CA ASP A 567 -9.95 -17.80 -0.67
C ASP A 567 -9.38 -16.59 0.07
N ARG A 568 -9.81 -15.41 -0.37
CA ARG A 568 -9.50 -14.12 0.23
C ARG A 568 -10.77 -13.42 0.69
N VAL A 569 -10.82 -13.04 1.97
CA VAL A 569 -11.86 -12.18 2.54
C VAL A 569 -11.18 -11.04 3.28
N ASP A 570 -11.49 -9.79 2.91
CA ASP A 570 -10.92 -8.58 3.56
C ASP A 570 -9.39 -8.61 3.70
N ASN A 571 -8.71 -9.13 2.66
CA ASN A 571 -7.27 -9.36 2.62
C ASN A 571 -6.72 -10.43 3.57
N MET A 572 -7.55 -11.19 4.29
CA MET A 572 -7.13 -12.32 5.10
C MET A 572 -7.31 -13.65 4.37
N ILE A 573 -6.56 -14.66 4.82
CA ILE A 573 -6.67 -16.04 4.34
C ILE A 573 -7.96 -16.65 4.87
N VAL A 574 -8.75 -17.27 3.98
CA VAL A 574 -9.96 -18.00 4.36
C VAL A 574 -10.03 -19.34 3.65
N PHE A 575 -10.49 -20.38 4.34
CA PHE A 575 -10.77 -21.69 3.76
C PHE A 575 -11.85 -22.42 4.56
N ASP A 576 -12.54 -23.35 3.93
CA ASP A 576 -13.53 -24.19 4.60
C ASP A 576 -12.87 -25.36 5.31
N ILE A 577 -13.35 -25.68 6.51
CA ILE A 577 -12.89 -26.78 7.34
C ILE A 577 -14.06 -27.74 7.65
N PRO A 578 -13.91 -29.05 7.40
CA PRO A 578 -14.97 -30.02 7.66
C PRO A 578 -15.17 -30.28 9.16
N LYS A 579 -16.35 -30.78 9.52
CA LYS A 579 -16.63 -31.31 10.85
C LYS A 579 -15.72 -32.49 11.18
N GLY A 580 -15.34 -32.62 12.45
CA GLY A 580 -14.50 -33.69 12.96
C GLY A 580 -13.23 -33.18 13.62
N THR A 581 -12.27 -34.09 13.78
CA THR A 581 -10.93 -33.82 14.31
C THR A 581 -9.93 -33.94 13.18
N HIS A 582 -9.23 -32.84 12.88
CA HIS A 582 -8.32 -32.78 11.74
C HIS A 582 -7.09 -31.94 12.06
N GLN A 583 -6.06 -32.11 11.24
CA GLN A 583 -4.85 -31.30 11.26
C GLN A 583 -4.82 -30.35 10.06
N VAL A 584 -4.51 -29.08 10.32
CA VAL A 584 -4.28 -28.07 9.28
C VAL A 584 -2.80 -27.76 9.17
N GLN A 585 -2.31 -27.69 7.94
CA GLN A 585 -0.95 -27.25 7.62
C GLN A 585 -1.00 -26.13 6.60
N MET A 586 -0.49 -24.96 6.98
CA MET A 586 -0.38 -23.77 6.13
C MET A 586 1.09 -23.55 5.78
N GLN A 587 1.38 -23.30 4.50
CA GLN A 587 2.73 -23.04 4.04
C GLN A 587 2.78 -21.90 3.03
N TYR A 588 3.67 -20.95 3.25
CA TYR A 588 3.99 -19.87 2.33
C TYR A 588 5.04 -20.35 1.33
N THR A 589 4.63 -20.46 0.07
CA THR A 589 5.46 -21.02 -1.00
C THR A 589 5.94 -19.96 -2.00
N MET A 590 6.97 -20.27 -2.78
CA MET A 590 7.41 -19.38 -3.84
C MET A 590 6.56 -19.54 -5.10
N THR A 591 6.16 -18.43 -5.75
CA THR A 591 5.46 -18.50 -7.04
C THR A 591 6.37 -19.07 -8.13
N ASN A 592 5.77 -19.59 -9.19
CA ASN A 592 6.52 -20.04 -10.37
C ASN A 592 7.36 -18.90 -10.98
N VAL A 593 6.83 -17.68 -10.98
CA VAL A 593 7.57 -16.50 -11.43
C VAL A 593 8.77 -16.21 -10.51
N GLY A 594 8.60 -16.32 -9.19
CA GLY A 594 9.71 -16.19 -8.24
C GLY A 594 10.83 -17.21 -8.51
N LYS A 595 10.47 -18.47 -8.80
CA LYS A 595 11.43 -19.52 -9.20
C LYS A 595 12.19 -19.15 -10.48
N ILE A 596 11.50 -18.64 -11.50
CA ILE A 596 12.12 -18.16 -12.74
C ILE A 596 13.06 -16.99 -12.47
N GLY A 597 12.64 -16.02 -11.64
CA GLY A 597 13.45 -14.85 -11.27
C GLY A 597 14.78 -15.25 -10.62
N ILE A 598 14.76 -16.18 -9.66
CA ILE A 598 15.98 -16.72 -9.06
C ILE A 598 16.88 -17.37 -10.11
N GLY A 599 16.30 -18.13 -11.04
CA GLY A 599 17.04 -18.73 -12.17
C GLY A 599 17.74 -17.69 -13.04
N ILE A 600 17.06 -16.60 -13.40
CA ILE A 600 17.63 -15.49 -14.18
C ILE A 600 18.74 -14.79 -13.40
N THR A 601 18.56 -14.54 -12.09
CA THR A 601 19.59 -13.93 -11.25
C THR A 601 20.84 -14.81 -11.17
N ALA A 602 20.68 -16.11 -10.96
CA ALA A 602 21.80 -17.05 -10.92
C ALA A 602 22.54 -17.09 -12.27
N LEU A 603 21.81 -17.16 -13.39
CA LEU A 603 22.39 -17.12 -14.74
C LEU A 603 23.14 -15.80 -14.99
N SER A 604 22.57 -14.67 -14.57
CA SER A 604 23.20 -13.36 -14.72
C SER A 604 24.50 -13.24 -13.91
N LEU A 605 24.53 -13.80 -12.70
CA LEU A 605 25.74 -13.88 -11.88
C LEU A 605 26.83 -14.74 -12.55
N VAL A 606 26.46 -15.89 -13.10
CA VAL A 606 27.39 -16.74 -13.86
C VAL A 606 27.94 -16.00 -15.08
N LEU A 607 27.07 -15.33 -15.85
CA LEU A 607 27.49 -14.52 -17.00
C LEU A 607 28.41 -13.37 -16.57
N LEU A 608 28.13 -12.69 -15.47
CA LEU A 608 28.98 -11.63 -14.94
C LEU A 608 30.37 -12.16 -14.59
N VAL A 609 30.45 -13.33 -13.94
CA VAL A 609 31.71 -14.00 -13.61
C VAL A 609 32.47 -14.40 -14.87
N ILE A 610 31.80 -14.99 -15.86
CA ILE A 610 32.40 -15.34 -17.16
C ILE A 610 32.94 -14.10 -17.85
N ILE A 611 32.16 -13.02 -17.94
CA ILE A 611 32.58 -11.75 -18.54
C ILE A 611 33.80 -11.19 -17.78
N ALA A 612 33.81 -11.23 -16.45
CA ALA A 612 34.95 -10.77 -15.66
C ALA A 612 36.22 -11.59 -15.93
N PHE A 613 36.11 -12.93 -16.01
CA PHE A 613 37.22 -13.82 -16.35
C PHE A 613 37.69 -13.63 -17.79
N MET A 614 36.78 -13.63 -18.76
CA MET A 614 37.11 -13.40 -20.17
C MET A 614 37.76 -12.03 -20.36
N TYR A 615 37.26 -10.99 -19.70
CA TYR A 615 37.87 -9.66 -19.75
C TYR A 615 39.31 -9.68 -19.21
N GLN A 616 39.56 -10.42 -18.12
CA GLN A 616 40.90 -10.64 -17.58
C GLN A 616 41.80 -11.43 -18.56
N SER A 617 41.26 -12.43 -19.25
CA SER A 617 41.95 -13.19 -20.30
C SER A 617 42.26 -12.33 -21.53
N THR A 618 41.35 -11.46 -21.97
CA THR A 618 41.57 -10.51 -23.08
C THR A 618 42.63 -9.48 -22.73
N ILE A 619 42.69 -9.04 -21.46
CA ILE A 619 43.77 -8.18 -20.96
C ILE A 619 45.10 -8.93 -20.91
N ALA A 620 45.11 -10.17 -20.41
CA ALA A 620 46.33 -10.99 -20.37
C ALA A 620 46.88 -11.24 -21.78
N PHE A 621 46.00 -11.54 -22.74
CA PHE A 621 46.34 -11.70 -24.14
C PHE A 621 46.87 -10.41 -24.76
N SER A 622 46.21 -9.27 -24.57
CA SER A 622 46.71 -7.98 -25.08
C SER A 622 48.06 -7.57 -24.48
N GLN A 623 48.31 -7.84 -23.19
CA GLN A 623 49.60 -7.62 -22.56
C GLN A 623 50.70 -8.56 -23.08
N PHE A 624 50.37 -9.83 -23.34
CA PHE A 624 51.27 -10.79 -23.96
C PHE A 624 51.65 -10.36 -25.38
N SER A 625 50.66 -10.01 -26.20
CA SER A 625 50.86 -9.54 -27.58
C SER A 625 51.68 -8.25 -27.64
N LEU A 626 51.43 -7.28 -26.76
CA LEU A 626 52.22 -6.05 -26.68
C LEU A 626 53.67 -6.30 -26.26
N LYS A 627 53.93 -7.25 -25.33
CA LYS A 627 55.30 -7.68 -25.00
C LYS A 627 56.00 -8.39 -26.16
N GLY A 628 55.26 -9.21 -26.91
CA GLY A 628 55.78 -9.89 -28.11
C GLY A 628 56.18 -8.89 -29.20
N ILE A 629 55.32 -7.91 -29.49
CA ILE A 629 55.59 -6.84 -30.45
C ILE A 629 56.76 -5.97 -29.97
N GLY A 630 56.83 -5.64 -28.69
CA GLY A 630 57.96 -4.87 -28.12
C GLY A 630 59.30 -5.59 -28.29
N ARG A 631 59.37 -6.89 -28.00
CA ARG A 631 60.58 -7.71 -28.21
C ARG A 631 60.96 -7.84 -29.69
N TYR A 632 59.97 -7.99 -30.57
CA TYR A 632 60.21 -8.02 -32.02
C TYR A 632 60.83 -6.70 -32.49
N LEU A 633 60.29 -5.56 -32.04
CA LEU A 633 60.80 -4.23 -32.38
C LEU A 633 62.20 -3.96 -31.80
N GLU A 634 62.54 -4.52 -30.63
CA GLU A 634 63.90 -4.47 -30.05
C GLU A 634 64.91 -5.35 -30.80
N LEU A 635 64.48 -6.49 -31.35
CA LEU A 635 65.34 -7.37 -32.16
C LEU A 635 65.57 -6.86 -33.58
N THR A 636 64.75 -5.92 -34.06
CA THR A 636 64.88 -5.26 -35.37
C THR A 636 65.61 -3.91 -35.32
N LYS A 637 66.13 -3.51 -34.15
CA LYS A 637 67.14 -2.46 -34.00
C LYS A 637 68.51 -3.09 -33.93
#